data_AF-A0A7K3IZA3-F1
#
_entry.id   AF-A0A7K3IZA3-F1
#
_cell.length_a   1.000
_cell.length_b   1.000
_cell.length_c   1.000
_cell.angle_alpha   90.00
_cell.angle_beta   90.00
_cell.angle_gamma   90.00
#
_symmetry.space_group_name_H-M   'P 1'
#
loop_
_entity.id
_entity.type
_entity.pdbx_description
1 polymer ?
#
loop_
_entity_poly.entity_id
_entity_poly.type
_entity_poly.pdbx_seq_one_letter_code
_entity_poly.pdbx_strand_id
1 'polypeptide(L)'
;MKGRMIAARESFTSLAGVCLAIAFVFVVGTAYGQAKHVGQVERTYEFSSVIGSVTGITSREDERGKFLFVFDGSARVIHRFGVDENTGNLDYQVALPVTGGEIAGPKGLAYASEHSADIFYFLDFVTYQENGIYKKRGLIFRFDQTNGDLTYVDVSSLNIDLSRTPIHSLARQGGLLYLSYDPGNLSTHTDRVRNGIAAFCVDDGVKVMAAGSSGPVYRPRAWQDALEGHPRAVSHLPGPGKDKPEGGVEVSLSLTPMSVEGTDYLWGTVGNDYIYIMDGHSARAIFYFDRPGSKEYSFNNMMTYLNGDLWVVEKVTANSFSLHRINVLGNLQEPYKGDKHFREMRMEITSRVNTSSGTPRGYVYHTFCHPYSSDITGNQGVVPNSVRVNDLTGVSGYTIEHLHLDPAGDPEARQYYTLVSYLADLNPDVTEYKTELFIKYWTRSYRNYIYPHLAFRDGGPMGTHYLKDDSILYKIEADPASYEGFISRVKTAIADEYNIEPDMENPYWAAVNILEYTVENYHYPVDNAGYYATYNFADKDYNSHPGNMKAAYSLDNNYVDNIIACSGTGAMIGGVLRYIGLPSMWLGTSKENALSEGYFGPGLNEVQVSNGHRYNKVWLGSFYGWQDIDATPRVPYGNAFDQKPKEMSQWEIMQKVFFRVSPARIIHNLQSEFWDKLHVPFRNVCRNSVNTCGSCRYNLLGSYEYPIHFRLSGQVMRIRGMQFIENVDIEVDEAKNAIITWQKTGEWEQDEDSKLTIILEKQCLVAEKCYPGFKNAVVLASGVPCQQESISVSLVQFEGGNYRLTVKKEDDQATGDDCIFQLKGTSTHAEEMGEEKPCRVYPNPTDGRIYFDHENVTRVEIYDLTGCIISSLNGPFSGSIDLSNLPGGQYILRFITSLETITKKVLLNL
;
A
#
# COMPACT_ATOMS: atom_id res chain seq x y z
N MET A 1 -35.73 -8.88 -46.72
CA MET A 1 -36.07 -9.98 -47.65
C MET A 1 -36.44 -11.19 -46.81
N LYS A 2 -37.61 -11.79 -47.06
CA LYS A 2 -38.25 -12.83 -46.24
C LYS A 2 -37.61 -14.21 -46.44
N GLY A 3 -37.52 -14.98 -45.37
CA GLY A 3 -37.43 -16.45 -45.39
C GLY A 3 -36.60 -16.99 -44.22
N ARG A 4 -36.96 -18.06 -43.51
CA ARG A 4 -38.17 -18.90 -43.50
C ARG A 4 -38.01 -19.74 -42.23
N MET A 5 -38.99 -19.66 -41.32
CA MET A 5 -39.11 -20.59 -40.18
C MET A 5 -39.35 -22.00 -40.71
N ILE A 6 -38.61 -22.98 -40.19
CA ILE A 6 -39.04 -24.38 -40.13
C ILE A 6 -38.86 -24.84 -38.70
N ALA A 7 -39.97 -25.10 -38.03
CA ALA A 7 -40.03 -25.75 -36.74
C ALA A 7 -40.09 -27.27 -36.97
N ALA A 8 -39.29 -28.03 -36.22
CA ALA A 8 -39.55 -29.43 -35.93
C ALA A 8 -39.48 -29.61 -34.41
N ARG A 9 -40.66 -29.85 -33.82
CA ARG A 9 -40.83 -30.32 -32.45
C ARG A 9 -40.41 -31.79 -32.43
N GLU A 10 -39.42 -32.13 -31.61
CA GLU A 10 -39.30 -33.47 -31.04
C GLU A 10 -39.14 -33.38 -29.52
N SER A 11 -39.75 -34.37 -28.88
CA SER A 11 -40.16 -34.48 -27.49
C SER A 11 -39.01 -34.50 -26.48
N PHE A 12 -39.09 -33.62 -25.47
CA PHE A 12 -38.39 -33.80 -24.20
C PHE A 12 -39.41 -33.84 -23.05
N THR A 13 -39.63 -35.04 -22.53
CA THR A 13 -40.26 -35.29 -21.23
C THR A 13 -39.21 -35.95 -20.33
N SER A 14 -38.50 -35.16 -19.52
CA SER A 14 -38.13 -35.48 -18.12
C SER A 14 -37.11 -34.48 -17.58
N LEU A 15 -37.41 -33.99 -16.36
CA LEU A 15 -36.64 -33.13 -15.46
C LEU A 15 -36.41 -31.67 -15.90
N ALA A 16 -37.31 -30.83 -15.37
CA ALA A 16 -37.18 -29.41 -15.05
C ALA A 16 -35.76 -28.81 -15.21
N GLY A 17 -35.49 -28.26 -16.39
CA GLY A 17 -34.46 -27.25 -16.58
C GLY A 17 -34.91 -25.96 -15.88
N VAL A 18 -34.39 -25.72 -14.68
CA VAL A 18 -34.33 -24.36 -14.16
C VAL A 18 -33.29 -23.63 -15.02
N CYS A 19 -33.76 -22.88 -16.01
CA CYS A 19 -32.95 -21.83 -16.64
C CYS A 19 -32.65 -20.79 -15.56
N LEU A 20 -31.58 -21.03 -14.81
CA LEU A 20 -31.08 -20.15 -13.77
C LEU A 20 -30.38 -19.00 -14.52
N ALA A 21 -31.15 -18.00 -14.92
CA ALA A 21 -30.61 -16.75 -15.42
C ALA A 21 -29.80 -16.12 -14.26
N ILE A 22 -28.48 -16.34 -14.27
CA ILE A 22 -27.55 -15.61 -13.42
C ILE A 22 -27.57 -14.17 -13.93
N ALA A 23 -28.41 -13.34 -13.32
CA ALA A 23 -28.51 -11.94 -13.66
C ALA A 23 -27.26 -11.23 -13.12
N PHE A 24 -26.22 -11.12 -13.94
CA PHE A 24 -25.13 -10.20 -13.71
C PHE A 24 -25.66 -8.78 -13.92
N VAL A 25 -25.80 -8.01 -12.84
CA VAL A 25 -26.03 -6.56 -12.93
C VAL A 25 -24.68 -5.91 -13.24
N PHE A 26 -24.59 -5.21 -14.38
CA PHE A 26 -23.41 -4.44 -14.75
C PHE A 26 -23.37 -3.16 -13.90
N VAL A 27 -22.44 -3.08 -12.95
CA VAL A 27 -22.21 -1.85 -12.19
C VAL A 27 -20.81 -1.34 -12.51
N VAL A 28 -20.81 -0.25 -13.29
CA VAL A 28 -19.67 0.63 -13.61
C VAL A 28 -18.50 -0.06 -14.35
N GLY A 29 -18.24 0.44 -15.56
CA GLY A 29 -16.99 0.24 -16.29
C GLY A 29 -16.63 1.57 -16.95
N THR A 30 -15.35 1.80 -17.22
CA THR A 30 -14.92 3.03 -17.90
C THR A 30 -15.56 3.15 -19.27
N ALA A 31 -15.85 4.40 -19.66
CA ALA A 31 -16.37 4.70 -20.99
C ALA A 31 -15.41 4.17 -22.06
N TYR A 32 -15.99 3.59 -23.11
CA TYR A 32 -15.25 3.08 -24.27
C TYR A 32 -14.33 4.19 -24.83
N GLY A 33 -13.01 4.03 -24.72
CA GLY A 33 -12.02 4.96 -25.28
C GLY A 33 -11.06 5.66 -24.29
N GLN A 34 -11.20 5.51 -22.97
CA GLN A 34 -10.17 5.97 -22.03
C GLN A 34 -8.99 4.99 -21.98
N ALA A 35 -7.76 5.53 -21.89
CA ALA A 35 -6.56 4.73 -21.68
C ALA A 35 -6.66 3.96 -20.36
N LYS A 36 -6.65 2.63 -20.45
CA LYS A 36 -6.63 1.71 -19.31
C LYS A 36 -5.25 1.75 -18.65
N HIS A 37 -5.18 1.63 -17.32
CA HIS A 37 -3.92 1.45 -16.60
C HIS A 37 -3.95 0.18 -15.75
N VAL A 38 -2.77 -0.33 -15.38
CA VAL A 38 -2.66 -1.54 -14.54
C VAL A 38 -3.30 -1.30 -13.17
N GLY A 39 -4.05 -2.28 -12.68
CA GLY A 39 -4.79 -2.20 -11.42
C GLY A 39 -6.18 -1.58 -11.54
N GLN A 40 -6.56 -1.09 -12.72
CA GLN A 40 -7.88 -0.51 -12.96
C GLN A 40 -8.97 -1.58 -13.09
N VAL A 41 -10.07 -1.43 -12.35
CA VAL A 41 -11.28 -2.25 -12.54
C VAL A 41 -11.96 -1.85 -13.85
N GLU A 42 -12.03 -2.79 -14.80
CA GLU A 42 -12.70 -2.58 -16.08
C GLU A 42 -14.19 -2.89 -16.00
N ARG A 43 -14.54 -3.88 -15.17
CA ARG A 43 -15.91 -4.36 -15.03
C ARG A 43 -16.10 -5.08 -13.70
N THR A 44 -17.28 -4.90 -13.11
CA THR A 44 -17.73 -5.65 -11.95
C THR A 44 -18.95 -6.50 -12.30
N TYR A 45 -18.97 -7.72 -11.77
CA TYR A 45 -20.01 -8.73 -11.93
C TYR A 45 -20.57 -9.10 -10.56
N GLU A 46 -21.88 -9.25 -10.42
CA GLU A 46 -22.51 -9.76 -9.19
C GLU A 46 -22.83 -11.24 -9.32
N PHE A 47 -22.42 -12.06 -8.36
CA PHE A 47 -22.85 -13.46 -8.30
C PHE A 47 -24.32 -13.56 -7.88
N SER A 48 -25.05 -14.52 -8.46
CA SER A 48 -26.43 -14.79 -8.02
C SER A 48 -26.43 -15.34 -6.59
N SER A 49 -27.56 -15.18 -5.89
CA SER A 49 -27.76 -15.70 -4.53
C SER A 49 -27.69 -17.24 -4.43
N VAL A 50 -27.56 -17.95 -5.55
CA VAL A 50 -27.39 -19.40 -5.59
C VAL A 50 -25.95 -19.82 -5.27
N ILE A 51 -24.97 -18.96 -5.53
CA ILE A 51 -23.58 -19.17 -5.12
C ILE A 51 -23.39 -18.46 -3.78
N GLY A 52 -23.65 -19.18 -2.69
CA GLY A 52 -23.76 -18.61 -1.35
C GLY A 52 -22.44 -18.54 -0.59
N SER A 53 -21.43 -19.30 -1.01
CA SER A 53 -20.17 -19.46 -0.27
C SER A 53 -18.99 -19.68 -1.20
N VAL A 54 -18.52 -18.61 -1.84
CA VAL A 54 -17.31 -18.66 -2.67
C VAL A 54 -16.09 -18.91 -1.78
N THR A 55 -15.44 -20.06 -1.95
CA THR A 55 -14.26 -20.43 -1.16
C THR A 55 -12.97 -20.54 -1.97
N GLY A 56 -13.06 -20.49 -3.30
CA GLY A 56 -11.93 -20.50 -4.20
C GLY A 56 -12.32 -20.16 -5.64
N ILE A 57 -11.35 -19.67 -6.42
CA ILE A 57 -11.52 -19.37 -7.84
C ILE A 57 -10.24 -19.76 -8.59
N THR A 58 -10.39 -20.32 -9.78
CA THR A 58 -9.27 -20.59 -10.70
C THR A 58 -9.75 -20.43 -12.14
N SER A 59 -8.81 -20.43 -13.07
CA SER A 59 -9.08 -20.33 -14.48
C SER A 59 -8.41 -21.44 -15.28
N ARG A 60 -8.78 -21.51 -16.55
CA ARG A 60 -8.13 -22.31 -17.58
C ARG A 60 -8.20 -21.56 -18.91
N GLU A 61 -7.08 -21.54 -19.61
CA GLU A 61 -6.97 -21.03 -20.97
C GLU A 61 -6.17 -22.02 -21.80
N ASP A 62 -6.85 -22.77 -22.67
CA ASP A 62 -6.23 -23.72 -23.60
C ASP A 62 -7.07 -23.88 -24.88
N GLU A 63 -6.71 -24.84 -25.73
CA GLU A 63 -7.37 -25.13 -27.01
C GLU A 63 -8.87 -25.45 -26.92
N ARG A 64 -9.37 -25.88 -25.75
CA ARG A 64 -10.81 -26.17 -25.55
C ARG A 64 -11.58 -24.97 -24.99
N GLY A 65 -10.92 -23.82 -24.80
CA GLY A 65 -11.54 -22.53 -24.50
C GLY A 65 -11.04 -21.88 -23.21
N LYS A 66 -11.68 -20.75 -22.88
CA LYS A 66 -11.39 -19.92 -21.71
C LYS A 66 -12.49 -20.11 -20.67
N PHE A 67 -12.11 -20.63 -19.51
CA PHE A 67 -13.05 -20.96 -18.44
C PHE A 67 -12.61 -20.38 -17.10
N LEU A 68 -13.61 -19.89 -16.38
CA LEU A 68 -13.51 -19.49 -14.98
C LEU A 68 -14.24 -20.53 -14.12
N PHE A 69 -13.60 -20.97 -13.05
CA PHE A 69 -14.14 -21.95 -12.11
C PHE A 69 -14.26 -21.34 -10.73
N VAL A 70 -15.44 -21.43 -10.12
CA VAL A 70 -15.75 -20.87 -8.80
C VAL A 70 -16.18 -22.01 -7.88
N PHE A 71 -15.51 -22.19 -6.75
CA PHE A 71 -15.87 -23.22 -5.78
C PHE A 71 -16.89 -22.68 -4.77
N ASP A 72 -18.11 -23.23 -4.80
CA ASP A 72 -19.06 -23.10 -3.70
C ASP A 72 -18.75 -24.17 -2.64
N GLY A 73 -18.10 -23.75 -1.55
CA GLY A 73 -17.67 -24.67 -0.50
C GLY A 73 -18.82 -25.24 0.33
N SER A 74 -19.95 -24.55 0.41
CA SER A 74 -21.13 -25.01 1.14
C SER A 74 -21.90 -26.06 0.35
N ALA A 75 -22.03 -25.87 -0.97
CA ALA A 75 -22.67 -26.85 -1.86
C ALA A 75 -21.72 -28.00 -2.28
N ARG A 76 -20.40 -27.83 -2.08
CA ARG A 76 -19.34 -28.71 -2.61
C ARG A 76 -19.42 -28.86 -4.13
N VAL A 77 -19.58 -27.73 -4.82
CA VAL A 77 -19.75 -27.66 -6.26
C VAL A 77 -18.78 -26.65 -6.86
N ILE A 78 -18.12 -27.04 -7.95
CA ILE A 78 -17.33 -26.12 -8.77
C ILE A 78 -18.21 -25.64 -9.94
N HIS A 79 -18.53 -24.36 -9.97
CA HIS A 79 -19.29 -23.71 -11.03
C HIS A 79 -18.35 -23.30 -12.17
N ARG A 80 -18.67 -23.67 -13.40
CA ARG A 80 -17.89 -23.30 -14.60
C ARG A 80 -18.60 -22.22 -15.41
N PHE A 81 -17.86 -21.19 -15.76
CA PHE A 81 -18.27 -20.09 -16.63
C PHE A 81 -17.35 -20.05 -17.86
N GLY A 82 -17.92 -19.93 -19.06
CA GLY A 82 -17.17 -19.58 -20.27
C GLY A 82 -16.92 -18.08 -20.33
N VAL A 83 -15.79 -17.68 -20.91
CA VAL A 83 -15.44 -16.26 -21.11
C VAL A 83 -15.45 -15.93 -22.60
N ASP A 84 -16.27 -14.98 -23.00
CA ASP A 84 -16.31 -14.46 -24.37
C ASP A 84 -15.03 -13.68 -24.68
N GLU A 85 -14.32 -14.01 -25.76
CA GLU A 85 -13.00 -13.47 -26.07
C GLU A 85 -13.01 -11.96 -26.38
N ASN A 86 -14.10 -11.46 -26.98
CA ASN A 86 -14.16 -10.08 -27.46
C ASN A 86 -14.66 -9.12 -26.39
N THR A 87 -15.62 -9.56 -25.59
CA THR A 87 -16.31 -8.74 -24.59
C THR A 87 -15.81 -9.02 -23.17
N GLY A 88 -15.19 -10.17 -22.96
CA GLY A 88 -14.84 -10.71 -21.64
C GLY A 88 -16.06 -10.95 -20.76
N ASN A 89 -17.25 -11.14 -21.36
CA ASN A 89 -18.48 -11.50 -20.65
C ASN A 89 -18.43 -12.94 -20.17
N LEU A 90 -19.08 -13.21 -19.04
CA LEU A 90 -19.20 -14.55 -18.46
C LEU A 90 -20.51 -15.20 -18.87
N ASP A 91 -20.43 -16.46 -19.28
CA ASP A 91 -21.59 -17.32 -19.57
C ASP A 91 -21.57 -18.55 -18.67
N TYR A 92 -22.63 -18.78 -17.90
CA TYR A 92 -22.69 -19.92 -16.99
C TYR A 92 -22.97 -21.21 -17.76
N GLN A 93 -22.17 -22.24 -17.48
CA GLN A 93 -22.27 -23.49 -18.23
C GLN A 93 -22.77 -24.65 -17.38
N VAL A 94 -22.10 -24.95 -16.27
CA VAL A 94 -22.34 -26.19 -15.52
C VAL A 94 -21.87 -26.11 -14.08
N ALA A 95 -22.48 -26.92 -13.22
CA ALA A 95 -22.06 -27.22 -11.86
C ALA A 95 -21.40 -28.61 -11.83
N LEU A 96 -20.17 -28.69 -11.29
CA LEU A 96 -19.38 -29.91 -11.18
C LEU A 96 -19.31 -30.34 -9.71
N PRO A 97 -20.07 -31.36 -9.27
CA PRO A 97 -20.03 -31.84 -7.89
C PRO A 97 -18.66 -32.41 -7.54
N VAL A 98 -18.14 -32.06 -6.36
CA VAL A 98 -16.93 -32.69 -5.81
C VAL A 98 -17.37 -33.89 -4.97
N THR A 99 -17.12 -35.10 -5.49
CA THR A 99 -17.57 -36.36 -4.89
C THR A 99 -16.43 -37.11 -4.21
N GLY A 100 -16.72 -37.76 -3.07
CA GLY A 100 -15.77 -38.55 -2.29
C GLY A 100 -15.25 -37.83 -1.04
N GLY A 101 -14.75 -38.59 -0.06
CA GLY A 101 -14.13 -38.08 1.17
C GLY A 101 -15.04 -37.25 2.10
N GLU A 102 -14.56 -36.98 3.32
CA GLU A 102 -15.16 -35.96 4.20
C GLU A 102 -14.44 -34.62 3.97
N ILE A 103 -15.08 -33.72 3.23
CA ILE A 103 -14.63 -32.33 3.02
C ILE A 103 -15.39 -31.43 4.02
N ALA A 104 -14.72 -30.82 4.98
CA ALA A 104 -15.36 -30.03 6.02
C ALA A 104 -15.52 -28.55 5.65
N GLY A 105 -14.48 -27.92 5.11
CA GLY A 105 -14.46 -26.49 4.81
C GLY A 105 -13.41 -26.16 3.75
N PRO A 106 -13.70 -26.45 2.47
CA PRO A 106 -12.71 -26.32 1.41
C PRO A 106 -12.35 -24.85 1.19
N LYS A 107 -11.09 -24.57 0.85
CA LYS A 107 -10.56 -23.23 0.60
C LYS A 107 -9.54 -23.22 -0.54
N GLY A 108 -9.55 -22.13 -1.30
CA GLY A 108 -8.70 -22.00 -2.48
C GLY A 108 -9.11 -22.96 -3.59
N LEU A 109 -8.63 -22.67 -4.80
CA LEU A 109 -8.82 -23.53 -5.95
C LEU A 109 -7.66 -23.30 -6.90
N ALA A 110 -7.05 -24.37 -7.39
CA ALA A 110 -6.13 -24.30 -8.52
C ALA A 110 -6.45 -25.40 -9.53
N TYR A 111 -6.14 -25.13 -10.78
CA TYR A 111 -6.42 -26.01 -11.90
C TYR A 111 -5.15 -26.59 -12.49
N ALA A 112 -5.24 -27.83 -12.98
CA ALA A 112 -4.28 -28.41 -13.90
C ALA A 112 -5.00 -29.24 -14.96
N SER A 113 -4.42 -29.29 -16.16
CA SER A 113 -4.82 -30.23 -17.21
C SER A 113 -3.84 -31.39 -17.20
N GLU A 114 -4.26 -32.55 -16.70
CA GLU A 114 -3.44 -33.75 -16.68
C GLU A 114 -4.01 -34.78 -17.66
N HIS A 115 -3.39 -34.90 -18.84
CA HIS A 115 -3.77 -35.90 -19.86
C HIS A 115 -5.23 -35.77 -20.33
N SER A 116 -5.69 -34.53 -20.51
CA SER A 116 -7.08 -34.18 -20.85
C SER A 116 -8.08 -34.33 -19.71
N ALA A 117 -7.65 -34.78 -18.52
CA ALA A 117 -8.47 -34.72 -17.31
C ALA A 117 -8.34 -33.35 -16.66
N ASP A 118 -9.48 -32.82 -16.20
CA ASP A 118 -9.54 -31.60 -15.42
C ASP A 118 -9.25 -31.95 -13.95
N ILE A 119 -8.13 -31.45 -13.44
CA ILE A 119 -7.67 -31.67 -12.07
C ILE A 119 -7.82 -30.40 -11.27
N PHE A 120 -8.40 -30.52 -10.08
CA PHE A 120 -8.57 -29.42 -9.14
C PHE A 120 -7.83 -29.69 -7.85
N TYR A 121 -7.09 -28.69 -7.38
CA TYR A 121 -6.46 -28.69 -6.07
C TYR A 121 -7.16 -27.69 -5.15
N PHE A 122 -7.42 -28.08 -3.90
CA PHE A 122 -8.02 -27.21 -2.87
C PHE A 122 -7.52 -27.61 -1.47
N LEU A 123 -7.55 -26.67 -0.53
CA LEU A 123 -7.22 -26.91 0.88
C LEU A 123 -8.46 -27.33 1.65
N ASP A 124 -8.27 -28.11 2.70
CA ASP A 124 -9.24 -28.29 3.77
C ASP A 124 -8.52 -28.42 5.12
N PHE A 125 -9.26 -28.25 6.22
CA PHE A 125 -8.71 -28.36 7.57
C PHE A 125 -9.48 -29.39 8.38
N VAL A 126 -8.77 -30.38 8.91
CA VAL A 126 -9.34 -31.37 9.82
C VAL A 126 -8.96 -31.01 11.24
N THR A 127 -9.96 -30.96 12.12
CA THR A 127 -9.73 -30.82 13.56
C THR A 127 -9.58 -32.21 14.17
N TYR A 128 -8.53 -32.43 14.93
CA TYR A 128 -8.24 -33.70 15.61
C TYR A 128 -7.87 -33.45 17.07
N GLN A 129 -7.99 -34.46 17.93
CA GLN A 129 -7.66 -34.34 19.34
C GLN A 129 -6.33 -35.07 19.62
N GLU A 130 -5.39 -34.39 20.24
CA GLU A 130 -4.09 -34.95 20.64
C GLU A 130 -3.82 -34.55 22.09
N ASN A 131 -3.63 -35.54 22.97
CA ASN A 131 -3.44 -35.34 24.41
C ASN A 131 -4.54 -34.47 25.06
N GLY A 132 -5.80 -34.63 24.62
CA GLY A 132 -6.93 -33.86 25.13
C GLY A 132 -7.09 -32.47 24.52
N ILE A 133 -6.14 -32.00 23.70
CA ILE A 133 -6.15 -30.68 23.06
C ILE A 133 -6.62 -30.82 21.61
N TYR A 134 -7.57 -29.98 21.20
CA TYR A 134 -7.98 -29.89 19.80
C TYR A 134 -6.91 -29.17 18.98
N LYS A 135 -6.46 -29.81 17.91
CA LYS A 135 -5.50 -29.30 16.93
C LYS A 135 -6.13 -29.30 15.54
N LYS A 136 -5.60 -28.49 14.63
CA LYS A 136 -5.98 -28.48 13.22
C LYS A 136 -4.80 -28.92 12.37
N ARG A 137 -5.05 -29.69 11.32
CA ARG A 137 -4.08 -30.03 10.27
C ARG A 137 -4.63 -29.62 8.90
N GLY A 138 -3.77 -29.04 8.08
CA GLY A 138 -4.09 -28.69 6.69
C GLY A 138 -3.92 -29.90 5.77
N LEU A 139 -4.90 -30.12 4.91
CA LEU A 139 -4.88 -31.13 3.86
C LEU A 139 -4.92 -30.45 2.50
N ILE A 140 -4.11 -30.93 1.55
CA ILE A 140 -4.19 -30.53 0.15
C ILE A 140 -4.89 -31.65 -0.60
N PHE A 141 -6.06 -31.37 -1.13
CA PHE A 141 -6.79 -32.31 -1.98
C PHE A 141 -6.37 -32.16 -3.44
N ARG A 142 -6.34 -33.29 -4.16
CA ARG A 142 -6.30 -33.38 -5.61
C ARG A 142 -7.53 -34.15 -6.07
N PHE A 143 -8.39 -33.49 -6.83
CA PHE A 143 -9.62 -34.04 -7.38
C PHE A 143 -9.47 -34.19 -8.89
N ASP A 144 -9.43 -35.43 -9.36
CA ASP A 144 -9.60 -35.76 -10.78
C ASP A 144 -11.09 -35.77 -11.11
N GLN A 145 -11.56 -34.69 -11.72
CA GLN A 145 -12.97 -34.52 -12.04
C GLN A 145 -13.45 -35.52 -13.10
N THR A 146 -12.56 -35.99 -13.96
CA THR A 146 -12.91 -36.92 -15.06
C THR A 146 -13.12 -38.34 -14.54
N ASN A 147 -12.25 -38.80 -13.64
CA ASN A 147 -12.30 -40.17 -13.11
C ASN A 147 -13.00 -40.29 -11.74
N GLY A 148 -13.31 -39.16 -11.08
CA GLY A 148 -13.87 -39.13 -9.72
C GLY A 148 -12.88 -39.59 -8.65
N ASP A 149 -11.57 -39.40 -8.87
CA ASP A 149 -10.51 -39.77 -7.94
C ASP A 149 -10.18 -38.58 -7.04
N LEU A 150 -10.47 -38.70 -5.74
CA LEU A 150 -10.18 -37.69 -4.73
C LEU A 150 -9.12 -38.24 -3.77
N THR A 151 -7.94 -37.62 -3.79
CA THR A 151 -6.83 -37.95 -2.89
C THR A 151 -6.37 -36.71 -2.13
N TYR A 152 -5.65 -36.90 -1.02
CA TYR A 152 -5.12 -35.77 -0.25
C TYR A 152 -3.74 -36.08 0.33
N VAL A 153 -2.93 -35.04 0.48
CA VAL A 153 -1.66 -35.05 1.20
C VAL A 153 -1.81 -34.21 2.47
N ASP A 154 -1.29 -34.71 3.58
CA ASP A 154 -1.19 -33.96 4.84
C ASP A 154 -0.03 -32.98 4.73
N VAL A 155 -0.26 -31.69 4.95
CA VAL A 155 0.79 -30.68 4.78
C VAL A 155 1.95 -30.92 5.75
N SER A 156 1.67 -31.54 6.91
CA SER A 156 2.73 -31.90 7.87
C SER A 156 3.73 -32.93 7.34
N SER A 157 3.35 -33.76 6.35
CA SER A 157 4.27 -34.72 5.73
C SER A 157 5.18 -34.08 4.69
N LEU A 158 5.01 -32.79 4.38
CA LEU A 158 5.80 -32.10 3.39
C LEU A 158 7.22 -31.74 3.88
N ASN A 159 7.62 -32.14 5.10
CA ASN A 159 8.82 -31.67 5.81
C ASN A 159 8.92 -30.13 5.91
N ILE A 160 7.78 -29.47 5.79
CA ILE A 160 7.62 -28.05 6.00
C ILE A 160 7.06 -27.93 7.40
N ASP A 161 7.64 -27.11 8.27
CA ASP A 161 7.07 -26.82 9.61
C ASP A 161 5.79 -25.95 9.50
N LEU A 162 4.88 -26.36 8.61
CA LEU A 162 3.56 -25.78 8.38
C LEU A 162 2.47 -26.48 9.20
N SER A 163 2.80 -27.59 9.86
CA SER A 163 1.84 -28.32 10.70
C SER A 163 1.22 -27.46 11.80
N ARG A 164 1.89 -26.36 12.19
CA ARG A 164 1.45 -25.39 13.19
C ARG A 164 1.02 -24.04 12.61
N THR A 165 1.07 -23.91 11.29
CA THR A 165 1.01 -22.62 10.62
C THR A 165 -0.19 -22.54 9.68
N PRO A 166 -1.06 -21.53 9.80
CA PRO A 166 -2.17 -21.34 8.89
C PRO A 166 -1.70 -21.24 7.42
N ILE A 167 -2.27 -22.09 6.57
CA ILE A 167 -2.15 -21.96 5.11
C ILE A 167 -3.33 -21.13 4.64
N HIS A 168 -3.03 -20.09 3.87
CA HIS A 168 -4.05 -19.21 3.35
C HIS A 168 -4.46 -19.67 1.97
N SER A 169 -3.54 -19.69 1.01
CA SER A 169 -3.84 -19.90 -0.41
C SER A 169 -3.02 -21.01 -1.04
N LEU A 170 -3.51 -21.50 -2.18
CA LEU A 170 -2.73 -22.32 -3.10
C LEU A 170 -2.84 -21.80 -4.55
N ALA A 171 -1.82 -22.03 -5.36
CA ALA A 171 -1.75 -21.71 -6.79
C ALA A 171 -0.91 -22.75 -7.53
N ARG A 172 -1.14 -22.97 -8.82
CA ARG A 172 -0.47 -24.04 -9.58
C ARG A 172 0.15 -23.52 -10.88
N GLN A 173 1.48 -23.63 -11.03
CA GLN A 173 2.20 -23.25 -12.26
C GLN A 173 3.26 -24.29 -12.63
N GLY A 174 3.35 -24.68 -13.91
CA GLY A 174 4.35 -25.65 -14.37
C GLY A 174 4.15 -27.03 -13.75
N GLY A 175 5.12 -27.53 -12.95
CA GLY A 175 5.06 -28.75 -12.12
C GLY A 175 4.78 -28.51 -10.62
N LEU A 176 4.73 -27.23 -10.21
CA LEU A 176 4.75 -26.79 -8.82
C LEU A 176 3.39 -26.28 -8.34
N LEU A 177 3.08 -26.60 -7.08
CA LEU A 177 1.99 -26.03 -6.30
C LEU A 177 2.58 -25.06 -5.26
N TYR A 178 2.21 -23.79 -5.33
CA TYR A 178 2.61 -22.74 -4.41
C TYR A 178 1.59 -22.63 -3.29
N LEU A 179 2.06 -22.55 -2.05
CA LEU A 179 1.26 -22.46 -0.84
C LEU A 179 1.66 -21.19 -0.09
N SER A 180 0.71 -20.29 0.15
CA SER A 180 0.94 -19.16 1.05
C SER A 180 0.62 -19.56 2.48
N TYR A 181 1.50 -19.20 3.42
CA TYR A 181 1.35 -19.52 4.83
C TYR A 181 1.73 -18.33 5.72
N ASP A 182 1.29 -18.35 6.98
CA ASP A 182 1.61 -17.31 7.96
C ASP A 182 2.98 -17.53 8.62
N PRO A 183 4.04 -16.79 8.26
CA PRO A 183 5.33 -17.03 8.87
C PRO A 183 5.39 -16.52 10.33
N GLY A 184 4.34 -15.93 10.89
CA GLY A 184 4.29 -15.33 12.23
C GLY A 184 4.81 -16.19 13.39
N ASN A 185 4.76 -17.52 13.25
CA ASN A 185 5.28 -18.46 14.24
C ASN A 185 6.81 -18.66 14.19
N LEU A 186 7.50 -18.18 13.15
CA LEU A 186 8.95 -18.26 13.05
C LEU A 186 9.61 -17.36 14.09
N SER A 187 10.73 -17.82 14.65
CA SER A 187 11.35 -17.25 15.85
C SER A 187 11.94 -15.86 15.61
N THR A 188 12.65 -15.67 14.50
CA THR A 188 13.30 -14.40 14.17
C THR A 188 12.45 -13.56 13.23
N HIS A 189 12.61 -12.24 13.29
CA HIS A 189 11.96 -11.36 12.32
C HIS A 189 12.48 -11.62 10.90
N THR A 190 13.78 -11.88 10.75
CA THR A 190 14.44 -12.22 9.49
C THR A 190 13.80 -13.44 8.83
N ASP A 191 13.57 -14.51 9.60
CA ASP A 191 12.86 -15.69 9.09
C ASP A 191 11.44 -15.31 8.65
N ARG A 192 10.75 -14.44 9.39
CA ARG A 192 9.39 -14.01 9.02
C ARG A 192 9.31 -13.25 7.71
N VAL A 193 10.29 -12.43 7.37
CA VAL A 193 10.28 -11.63 6.12
C VAL A 193 10.85 -12.36 4.92
N ARG A 194 11.71 -13.37 5.14
CA ARG A 194 12.30 -14.20 4.08
C ARG A 194 11.47 -15.43 3.73
N ASN A 195 10.36 -15.65 4.43
CA ASN A 195 9.47 -16.78 4.25
C ASN A 195 8.02 -16.32 4.11
N GLY A 196 7.14 -17.23 3.69
CA GLY A 196 5.70 -16.98 3.58
C GLY A 196 5.06 -17.68 2.37
N ILE A 197 5.88 -18.19 1.45
CA ILE A 197 5.43 -19.03 0.34
C ILE A 197 6.26 -20.31 0.34
N ALA A 198 5.62 -21.46 0.16
CA ALA A 198 6.28 -22.74 -0.08
C ALA A 198 5.90 -23.25 -1.47
N ALA A 199 6.87 -23.74 -2.24
CA ALA A 199 6.62 -24.40 -3.51
C ALA A 199 6.83 -25.91 -3.35
N PHE A 200 5.84 -26.68 -3.79
CA PHE A 200 5.76 -28.12 -3.65
C PHE A 200 5.60 -28.79 -5.01
N CYS A 201 6.48 -29.73 -5.37
CA CYS A 201 6.38 -30.43 -6.64
C CYS A 201 5.21 -31.44 -6.62
N VAL A 202 4.24 -31.22 -7.50
CA VAL A 202 3.07 -32.12 -7.65
C VAL A 202 3.05 -32.84 -8.99
N ASP A 203 3.85 -32.38 -9.96
CA ASP A 203 4.04 -33.04 -11.25
C ASP A 203 5.49 -32.89 -11.72
N ASP A 204 6.18 -34.02 -11.90
CA ASP A 204 7.55 -34.11 -12.40
C ASP A 204 7.63 -34.57 -13.87
N GLY A 205 6.50 -34.59 -14.57
CA GLY A 205 6.36 -35.08 -15.94
C GLY A 205 6.40 -36.61 -16.06
N VAL A 206 6.57 -37.34 -14.95
CA VAL A 206 6.59 -38.80 -14.92
C VAL A 206 5.28 -39.33 -14.35
N LYS A 207 4.73 -40.36 -15.00
CA LYS A 207 3.44 -40.96 -14.63
C LYS A 207 3.63 -42.31 -14.00
N VAL A 208 2.73 -42.65 -13.08
CA VAL A 208 2.60 -43.97 -12.48
C VAL A 208 1.16 -44.43 -12.53
N MET A 209 0.96 -45.75 -12.60
CA MET A 209 -0.36 -46.36 -12.44
C MET A 209 -0.64 -46.53 -10.96
N ALA A 210 -1.75 -45.96 -10.49
CA ALA A 210 -2.19 -46.04 -9.10
C ALA A 210 -3.59 -46.63 -9.00
N ALA A 211 -3.94 -47.15 -7.81
CA ALA A 211 -5.32 -47.54 -7.52
C ALA A 211 -6.17 -46.28 -7.31
N GLY A 212 -7.26 -46.15 -8.06
CA GLY A 212 -8.28 -45.12 -7.89
C GLY A 212 -9.60 -45.70 -7.36
N SER A 213 -10.53 -44.82 -7.02
CA SER A 213 -11.86 -45.17 -6.49
C SER A 213 -12.73 -45.98 -7.46
N SER A 214 -12.57 -45.75 -8.76
CA SER A 214 -13.37 -46.33 -9.86
C SER A 214 -12.58 -47.29 -10.76
N GLY A 215 -11.29 -47.51 -10.46
CA GLY A 215 -10.37 -48.34 -11.24
C GLY A 215 -8.94 -47.80 -11.22
N PRO A 216 -8.00 -48.42 -11.96
CA PRO A 216 -6.65 -47.91 -12.09
C PRO A 216 -6.63 -46.53 -12.76
N VAL A 217 -5.91 -45.57 -12.18
CA VAL A 217 -5.78 -44.20 -12.71
C VAL A 217 -4.31 -43.85 -12.93
N TYR A 218 -4.03 -43.03 -13.95
CA TYR A 218 -2.71 -42.44 -14.14
C TYR A 218 -2.57 -41.21 -13.24
N ARG A 219 -1.44 -41.12 -12.54
CA ARG A 219 -1.13 -40.04 -11.60
C ARG A 219 0.31 -39.59 -11.76
N PRO A 220 0.63 -38.30 -11.53
CA PRO A 220 2.00 -37.85 -11.47
C PRO A 220 2.76 -38.59 -10.36
N ARG A 221 4.00 -39.00 -10.65
CA ARG A 221 4.86 -39.68 -9.68
C ARG A 221 5.12 -38.80 -8.48
N ALA A 222 5.36 -37.51 -8.69
CA ALA A 222 5.55 -36.56 -7.59
C ALA A 222 4.38 -36.54 -6.60
N TRP A 223 3.13 -36.54 -7.09
CA TRP A 223 1.94 -36.64 -6.23
C TRP A 223 1.84 -38.02 -5.55
N GLN A 224 2.13 -39.11 -6.27
CA GLN A 224 2.11 -40.45 -5.68
C GLN A 224 3.13 -40.62 -4.56
N ASP A 225 4.37 -40.17 -4.77
CA ASP A 225 5.42 -40.24 -3.75
C ASP A 225 5.03 -39.39 -2.53
N ALA A 226 4.38 -38.24 -2.72
CA ALA A 226 3.87 -37.43 -1.63
C ALA A 226 2.76 -38.12 -0.82
N LEU A 227 1.85 -38.85 -1.47
CA LEU A 227 0.85 -39.69 -0.78
C LEU A 227 1.51 -40.79 0.07
N GLU A 228 2.69 -41.25 -0.34
CA GLU A 228 3.49 -42.26 0.37
C GLU A 228 4.38 -41.63 1.47
N GLY A 229 4.29 -40.31 1.69
CA GLY A 229 5.09 -39.59 2.70
C GLY A 229 6.49 -39.20 2.23
N HIS A 230 6.72 -39.18 0.92
CA HIS A 230 8.00 -38.87 0.27
C HIS A 230 7.84 -37.72 -0.75
N PRO A 231 7.47 -36.50 -0.31
CA PRO A 231 7.30 -35.36 -1.20
C PRO A 231 8.60 -35.05 -1.97
N ARG A 232 8.47 -34.79 -3.27
CA ARG A 232 9.60 -34.32 -4.09
C ARG A 232 9.74 -32.82 -3.97
N ALA A 233 10.98 -32.34 -3.89
CA ALA A 233 11.40 -30.93 -3.99
C ALA A 233 10.47 -29.92 -3.32
N VAL A 234 10.91 -29.40 -2.17
CA VAL A 234 10.24 -28.29 -1.49
C VAL A 234 11.20 -27.14 -1.34
N SER A 235 10.77 -25.95 -1.74
CA SER A 235 11.49 -24.70 -1.51
C SER A 235 10.65 -23.71 -0.72
N HIS A 236 11.34 -22.90 0.07
CA HIS A 236 10.77 -21.76 0.77
C HIS A 236 11.12 -20.49 0.01
N LEU A 237 10.12 -19.64 -0.14
CA LEU A 237 10.19 -18.39 -0.88
C LEU A 237 9.64 -17.26 0.00
N PRO A 238 10.12 -16.02 -0.18
CA PRO A 238 9.62 -14.89 0.58
C PRO A 238 8.15 -14.58 0.28
N GLY A 239 7.39 -14.25 1.32
CA GLY A 239 6.09 -13.60 1.20
C GLY A 239 6.22 -12.07 1.09
N PRO A 240 5.11 -11.31 1.21
CA PRO A 240 5.18 -9.85 1.13
C PRO A 240 5.90 -9.21 2.33
N GLY A 241 5.73 -9.75 3.54
CA GLY A 241 6.56 -9.39 4.70
C GLY A 241 6.34 -7.98 5.29
N LYS A 242 5.26 -7.26 4.93
CA LYS A 242 4.89 -5.96 5.52
C LYS A 242 4.65 -6.11 7.02
N ASP A 243 5.35 -5.35 7.87
CA ASP A 243 5.14 -5.40 9.33
C ASP A 243 3.70 -5.05 9.73
N LYS A 244 3.14 -5.79 10.70
CA LYS A 244 1.85 -5.48 11.33
C LYS A 244 2.03 -4.62 12.59
N PRO A 245 1.12 -3.65 12.88
CA PRO A 245 1.19 -2.84 14.10
C PRO A 245 1.21 -3.67 15.40
N GLU A 246 0.46 -4.76 15.44
CA GLU A 246 0.35 -5.70 16.55
C GLU A 246 1.50 -6.72 16.64
N GLY A 247 2.44 -6.67 15.70
CA GLY A 247 3.57 -7.60 15.58
C GLY A 247 3.33 -8.73 14.58
N GLY A 248 4.42 -9.24 14.00
CA GLY A 248 4.39 -10.19 12.88
C GLY A 248 4.40 -9.48 11.54
N VAL A 249 4.08 -10.20 10.47
CA VAL A 249 4.06 -9.69 9.09
C VAL A 249 2.76 -10.03 8.40
N GLU A 250 2.39 -9.23 7.40
CA GLU A 250 1.31 -9.53 6.48
C GLU A 250 1.64 -10.75 5.64
N VAL A 251 0.58 -11.50 5.35
CA VAL A 251 0.62 -12.75 4.59
C VAL A 251 -0.04 -12.53 3.24
N SER A 252 0.27 -13.42 2.29
CA SER A 252 -0.51 -13.46 1.06
C SER A 252 -1.79 -14.27 1.27
N LEU A 253 -2.95 -13.61 1.19
CA LEU A 253 -4.25 -14.24 1.40
C LEU A 253 -4.82 -14.86 0.12
N SER A 254 -4.14 -14.71 -1.01
CA SER A 254 -4.44 -15.41 -2.27
C SER A 254 -3.19 -15.46 -3.11
N LEU A 255 -3.01 -16.51 -3.90
CA LEU A 255 -1.98 -16.60 -4.92
C LEU A 255 -2.65 -16.93 -6.25
N THR A 256 -2.12 -16.38 -7.36
CA THR A 256 -2.51 -16.86 -8.69
C THR A 256 -1.37 -16.72 -9.68
N PRO A 257 -1.10 -17.74 -10.52
CA PRO A 257 0.00 -17.69 -11.46
C PRO A 257 -0.40 -16.94 -12.72
N MET A 258 0.60 -16.40 -13.40
CA MET A 258 0.45 -15.76 -14.70
C MET A 258 1.69 -16.07 -15.54
N SER A 259 1.48 -16.46 -16.79
CA SER A 259 2.56 -16.65 -17.75
C SER A 259 2.31 -15.75 -18.96
N VAL A 260 3.27 -14.89 -19.28
CA VAL A 260 3.17 -13.90 -20.36
C VAL A 260 4.49 -13.90 -21.12
N GLU A 261 4.43 -14.08 -22.45
CA GLU A 261 5.61 -14.07 -23.32
C GLU A 261 6.75 -15.00 -22.85
N GLY A 262 6.39 -16.15 -22.27
CA GLY A 262 7.36 -17.13 -21.76
C GLY A 262 7.97 -16.79 -20.39
N THR A 263 7.53 -15.71 -19.75
CA THR A 263 7.93 -15.33 -18.39
C THR A 263 6.84 -15.68 -17.39
N ASP A 264 7.24 -16.33 -16.31
CA ASP A 264 6.37 -16.75 -15.23
C ASP A 264 6.33 -15.75 -14.08
N TYR A 265 5.13 -15.41 -13.66
CA TYR A 265 4.83 -14.51 -12.56
C TYR A 265 3.85 -15.16 -11.57
N LEU A 266 3.89 -14.68 -10.34
CA LEU A 266 2.92 -15.03 -9.32
C LEU A 266 2.29 -13.75 -8.76
N TRP A 267 0.98 -13.65 -8.83
CA TRP A 267 0.22 -12.64 -8.12
C TRP A 267 -0.03 -13.11 -6.70
N GLY A 268 0.02 -12.17 -5.76
CA GLY A 268 -0.32 -12.37 -4.35
C GLY A 268 -1.07 -11.19 -3.76
N THR A 269 -1.41 -11.25 -2.48
CA THR A 269 -1.91 -10.09 -1.74
C THR A 269 -0.96 -9.69 -0.62
N VAL A 270 -1.05 -8.43 -0.19
CA VAL A 270 -0.39 -7.97 1.02
C VAL A 270 -1.48 -7.73 2.06
N GLY A 271 -1.76 -8.78 2.84
CA GLY A 271 -2.93 -8.80 3.72
C GLY A 271 -4.20 -8.56 2.92
N ASN A 272 -5.05 -7.66 3.43
CA ASN A 272 -6.35 -7.33 2.85
C ASN A 272 -6.33 -6.12 1.90
N ASP A 273 -5.22 -5.39 1.82
CA ASP A 273 -5.26 -4.03 1.28
C ASP A 273 -4.80 -3.95 -0.18
N TYR A 274 -3.81 -4.77 -0.55
CA TYR A 274 -3.08 -4.67 -1.81
C TYR A 274 -2.98 -6.01 -2.52
N ILE A 275 -2.90 -5.93 -3.84
CA ILE A 275 -2.52 -7.02 -4.73
C ILE A 275 -1.12 -6.71 -5.26
N TYR A 276 -0.21 -7.68 -5.23
CA TYR A 276 1.15 -7.52 -5.74
C TYR A 276 1.53 -8.64 -6.70
N ILE A 277 2.52 -8.38 -7.55
CA ILE A 277 3.13 -9.36 -8.43
C ILE A 277 4.57 -9.60 -8.03
N MET A 278 5.01 -10.83 -8.19
CA MET A 278 6.37 -11.26 -7.97
C MET A 278 6.84 -12.18 -9.09
N ASP A 279 8.16 -12.31 -9.21
CA ASP A 279 8.79 -13.29 -10.08
C ASP A 279 8.37 -14.73 -9.72
N GLY A 280 8.00 -15.54 -10.71
CA GLY A 280 7.43 -16.88 -10.48
C GLY A 280 8.41 -17.89 -9.89
N HIS A 281 9.72 -17.65 -10.01
CA HIS A 281 10.76 -18.56 -9.54
C HIS A 281 11.31 -18.18 -8.16
N SER A 282 11.62 -16.90 -7.97
CA SER A 282 12.27 -16.36 -6.77
C SER A 282 11.31 -15.73 -5.76
N ALA A 283 10.05 -15.50 -6.15
CA ALA A 283 9.06 -14.73 -5.39
C ALA A 283 9.52 -13.30 -5.01
N ARG A 284 10.52 -12.76 -5.71
CA ARG A 284 10.95 -11.37 -5.55
C ARG A 284 9.89 -10.44 -6.08
N ALA A 285 9.43 -9.52 -5.24
CA ALA A 285 8.30 -8.68 -5.56
C ALA A 285 8.67 -7.58 -6.57
N ILE A 286 7.71 -7.23 -7.42
CA ILE A 286 7.93 -6.34 -8.56
C ILE A 286 7.14 -5.04 -8.37
N PHE A 287 5.82 -5.11 -8.26
CA PHE A 287 4.97 -3.96 -7.96
C PHE A 287 3.66 -4.40 -7.30
N TYR A 288 2.87 -3.45 -6.82
CA TYR A 288 1.53 -3.71 -6.27
C TYR A 288 0.50 -2.65 -6.68
N PHE A 289 -0.78 -2.89 -6.41
CA PHE A 289 -1.84 -1.88 -6.50
C PHE A 289 -2.91 -2.17 -5.45
N ASP A 290 -3.81 -1.21 -5.21
CA ASP A 290 -4.89 -1.37 -4.25
C ASP A 290 -5.83 -2.50 -4.65
N ARG A 291 -6.20 -3.36 -3.70
CA ARG A 291 -7.26 -4.34 -3.93
C ARG A 291 -8.55 -3.60 -4.30
N PRO A 292 -9.30 -4.02 -5.34
CA PRO A 292 -10.59 -3.41 -5.65
C PRO A 292 -11.65 -3.70 -4.58
N GLY A 293 -12.73 -2.92 -4.61
CA GLY A 293 -13.88 -3.10 -3.73
C GLY A 293 -13.87 -2.24 -2.47
N SER A 294 -14.90 -2.42 -1.64
CA SER A 294 -15.13 -1.76 -0.34
C SER A 294 -14.07 -2.08 0.71
N LYS A 295 -13.44 -3.26 0.60
CA LYS A 295 -12.51 -3.83 1.58
C LYS A 295 -13.11 -4.08 2.98
N GLU A 296 -14.42 -4.03 3.14
CA GLU A 296 -15.11 -4.22 4.43
C GLU A 296 -14.86 -5.62 5.03
N TYR A 297 -14.79 -6.64 4.16
CA TYR A 297 -14.51 -8.01 4.54
C TYR A 297 -13.07 -8.41 4.21
N SER A 298 -12.52 -9.29 5.05
CA SER A 298 -11.20 -9.89 4.83
C SER A 298 -11.17 -10.69 3.53
N PHE A 299 -10.10 -10.51 2.75
CA PHE A 299 -9.85 -11.26 1.54
C PHE A 299 -9.49 -12.72 1.85
N ASN A 300 -9.92 -13.67 1.02
CA ASN A 300 -9.71 -15.09 1.31
C ASN A 300 -9.71 -15.95 0.02
N ASN A 301 -8.55 -16.08 -0.63
CA ASN A 301 -8.26 -17.02 -1.74
C ASN A 301 -9.09 -16.87 -3.01
N MET A 302 -9.32 -15.63 -3.40
CA MET A 302 -10.41 -15.27 -4.29
C MET A 302 -9.90 -14.50 -5.52
N MET A 303 -8.77 -14.93 -6.09
CA MET A 303 -8.18 -14.31 -7.27
C MET A 303 -7.70 -15.32 -8.32
N THR A 304 -7.91 -15.03 -9.60
CA THR A 304 -7.33 -15.80 -10.71
C THR A 304 -6.96 -14.93 -11.91
N TYR A 305 -6.02 -15.38 -12.74
CA TYR A 305 -5.64 -14.70 -13.98
C TYR A 305 -6.22 -15.42 -15.20
N LEU A 306 -6.85 -14.69 -16.12
CA LEU A 306 -7.45 -15.27 -17.33
C LEU A 306 -7.60 -14.21 -18.42
N ASN A 307 -7.23 -14.54 -19.65
CA ASN A 307 -7.45 -13.70 -20.82
C ASN A 307 -6.84 -12.28 -20.70
N GLY A 308 -5.63 -12.18 -20.14
CA GLY A 308 -4.96 -10.89 -19.97
C GLY A 308 -5.39 -10.06 -18.75
N ASP A 309 -6.42 -10.51 -18.03
CA ASP A 309 -7.00 -9.80 -16.90
C ASP A 309 -6.85 -10.58 -15.59
N LEU A 310 -6.81 -9.85 -14.49
CA LEU A 310 -6.89 -10.40 -13.15
C LEU A 310 -8.34 -10.33 -12.64
N TRP A 311 -8.85 -11.45 -12.17
CA TRP A 311 -10.23 -11.64 -11.72
C TRP A 311 -10.24 -11.78 -10.21
N VAL A 312 -10.87 -10.84 -9.51
CA VAL A 312 -10.80 -10.73 -8.04
C VAL A 312 -12.21 -10.74 -7.47
N VAL A 313 -12.50 -11.70 -6.59
CA VAL A 313 -13.78 -11.79 -5.89
C VAL A 313 -13.74 -10.98 -4.60
N GLU A 314 -14.69 -10.07 -4.45
CA GLU A 314 -14.98 -9.37 -3.22
C GLU A 314 -16.19 -10.01 -2.52
N LYS A 315 -16.09 -10.18 -1.20
CA LYS A 315 -17.25 -10.44 -0.37
C LYS A 315 -17.90 -9.11 0.02
N VAL A 316 -19.14 -8.88 -0.39
CA VAL A 316 -19.89 -7.63 -0.17
C VAL A 316 -20.79 -7.72 1.05
N THR A 317 -21.42 -8.87 1.27
CA THR A 317 -22.18 -9.15 2.49
C THR A 317 -21.89 -10.58 2.95
N ALA A 318 -22.51 -11.02 4.04
CA ALA A 318 -22.39 -12.41 4.51
C ALA A 318 -22.61 -13.45 3.41
N ASN A 319 -23.53 -13.19 2.47
CA ASN A 319 -24.00 -14.14 1.45
C ASN A 319 -23.98 -13.57 0.01
N SER A 320 -23.28 -12.47 -0.24
CA SER A 320 -23.16 -11.89 -1.59
C SER A 320 -21.72 -11.56 -1.93
N PHE A 321 -21.39 -11.75 -3.21
CA PHE A 321 -20.04 -11.61 -3.74
C PHE A 321 -20.07 -10.87 -5.07
N SER A 322 -19.10 -9.96 -5.26
CA SER A 322 -18.81 -9.31 -6.52
C SER A 322 -17.55 -9.90 -7.11
N LEU A 323 -17.41 -9.86 -8.43
CA LEU A 323 -16.24 -10.29 -9.18
C LEU A 323 -15.76 -9.13 -10.05
N HIS A 324 -14.57 -8.63 -9.75
CA HIS A 324 -13.93 -7.53 -10.47
C HIS A 324 -12.98 -8.09 -11.53
N ARG A 325 -13.09 -7.59 -12.75
CA ARG A 325 -12.11 -7.80 -13.82
C ARG A 325 -11.17 -6.60 -13.86
N ILE A 326 -9.88 -6.86 -13.65
CA ILE A 326 -8.85 -5.84 -13.48
C ILE A 326 -7.85 -5.93 -14.63
N ASN A 327 -7.58 -4.79 -15.26
CA ASN A 327 -6.55 -4.67 -16.26
C ASN A 327 -5.15 -4.88 -15.64
N VAL A 328 -4.37 -5.79 -16.19
CA VAL A 328 -2.96 -5.97 -15.78
C VAL A 328 -1.98 -5.95 -16.95
N LEU A 329 -2.42 -6.08 -18.20
CA LEU A 329 -1.56 -6.06 -19.39
C LEU A 329 -1.91 -4.99 -20.43
N GLY A 330 -3.06 -4.35 -20.33
CA GLY A 330 -3.49 -3.30 -21.25
C GLY A 330 -2.74 -1.99 -21.02
N ASN A 331 -2.25 -1.40 -22.11
CA ASN A 331 -1.52 -0.13 -22.18
C ASN A 331 -0.39 0.00 -21.14
N LEU A 332 0.52 -0.98 -21.09
CA LEU A 332 1.66 -0.99 -20.14
C LEU A 332 2.55 0.27 -20.19
N GLN A 333 2.52 0.99 -21.31
CA GLN A 333 3.26 2.23 -21.53
C GLN A 333 2.59 3.47 -20.95
N GLU A 334 1.31 3.36 -20.58
CA GLU A 334 0.58 4.45 -19.95
C GLU A 334 0.80 4.41 -18.43
N PRO A 335 1.50 5.39 -17.85
CA PRO A 335 1.70 5.45 -16.42
C PRO A 335 0.38 5.77 -15.72
N TYR A 336 0.23 5.24 -14.50
CA TYR A 336 -0.79 5.72 -13.59
C TYR A 336 -0.54 7.18 -13.24
N LYS A 337 -1.59 7.99 -13.28
CA LYS A 337 -1.58 9.42 -12.98
C LYS A 337 -2.67 9.68 -11.93
N GLY A 338 -2.27 9.97 -10.69
CA GLY A 338 -3.20 10.45 -9.67
C GLY A 338 -3.54 11.92 -9.87
N ASP A 339 -4.30 12.47 -8.92
CA ASP A 339 -4.73 13.87 -8.99
C ASP A 339 -3.60 14.86 -8.67
N LYS A 340 -3.72 16.07 -9.21
CA LYS A 340 -2.70 17.12 -9.04
C LYS A 340 -2.88 17.85 -7.72
N HIS A 341 -1.81 18.04 -6.98
CA HIS A 341 -1.76 18.81 -5.75
C HIS A 341 -1.09 20.14 -6.04
N PHE A 342 -1.86 21.23 -6.07
CA PHE A 342 -1.34 22.56 -6.36
C PHE A 342 -0.83 23.23 -5.08
N ARG A 343 0.36 23.84 -5.17
CA ARG A 343 1.06 24.51 -4.07
C ARG A 343 1.81 25.73 -4.56
N GLU A 344 1.96 26.72 -3.67
CA GLU A 344 2.92 27.81 -3.85
C GLU A 344 4.13 27.55 -2.96
N MET A 345 5.32 27.50 -3.55
CA MET A 345 6.59 27.40 -2.84
C MET A 345 7.23 28.77 -2.71
N ARG A 346 7.65 29.09 -1.49
CA ARG A 346 8.45 30.27 -1.14
C ARG A 346 9.84 29.82 -0.71
N MET A 347 10.85 30.37 -1.34
CA MET A 347 12.25 30.05 -1.13
C MET A 347 13.03 31.30 -0.76
N GLU A 348 13.88 31.22 0.25
CA GLU A 348 14.65 32.35 0.75
C GLU A 348 16.12 31.96 0.91
N ILE A 349 17.02 32.80 0.41
CA ILE A 349 18.47 32.71 0.63
C ILE A 349 18.93 34.01 1.29
N THR A 350 19.69 33.87 2.38
CA THR A 350 20.28 34.98 3.12
C THR A 350 21.79 34.78 3.24
N SER A 351 22.58 35.69 2.68
CA SER A 351 24.04 35.70 2.76
C SER A 351 24.53 36.85 3.63
N ARG A 352 25.26 36.53 4.70
CA ARG A 352 25.73 37.50 5.71
C ARG A 352 27.22 37.74 5.56
N VAL A 353 27.62 39.01 5.60
CA VAL A 353 29.04 39.40 5.56
C VAL A 353 29.76 38.91 6.83
N ASN A 354 30.96 38.38 6.64
CA ASN A 354 31.86 38.03 7.72
C ASN A 354 32.67 39.27 8.13
N THR A 355 32.21 39.96 9.17
CA THR A 355 32.81 41.21 9.69
C THR A 355 34.29 41.10 10.10
N SER A 356 34.79 39.88 10.34
CA SER A 356 36.20 39.63 10.67
C SER A 356 37.15 39.66 9.47
N SER A 357 36.63 39.72 8.24
CA SER A 357 37.39 39.58 6.99
C SER A 357 37.65 40.90 6.23
N GLY A 358 37.20 42.03 6.77
CA GLY A 358 37.26 43.34 6.12
C GLY A 358 36.05 43.65 5.21
N THR A 359 36.20 44.63 4.31
CA THR A 359 35.16 45.05 3.36
C THR A 359 34.81 43.91 2.41
N PRO A 360 33.51 43.57 2.22
CA PRO A 360 33.11 42.51 1.31
C PRO A 360 33.47 42.87 -0.13
N ARG A 361 33.80 41.85 -0.94
CA ARG A 361 34.22 42.02 -2.33
C ARG A 361 33.59 41.01 -3.29
N GLY A 362 33.57 41.37 -4.57
CA GLY A 362 33.13 40.53 -5.68
C GLY A 362 31.63 40.23 -5.66
N TYR A 363 31.23 39.17 -6.35
CA TYR A 363 29.82 38.80 -6.47
C TYR A 363 29.32 37.87 -5.34
N VAL A 364 28.08 38.14 -4.91
CA VAL A 364 27.23 37.23 -4.14
C VAL A 364 26.15 36.68 -5.06
N TYR A 365 26.02 35.36 -5.12
CA TYR A 365 25.10 34.66 -6.00
C TYR A 365 24.07 33.89 -5.18
N HIS A 366 22.79 34.13 -5.42
CA HIS A 366 21.68 33.36 -4.88
C HIS A 366 21.02 32.56 -6.01
N THR A 367 21.18 31.24 -6.00
CA THR A 367 20.65 30.33 -7.02
C THR A 367 19.46 29.55 -6.50
N PHE A 368 18.39 29.53 -7.28
CA PHE A 368 17.13 28.85 -6.99
C PHE A 368 16.82 27.85 -8.10
N CYS A 369 16.72 26.57 -7.77
CA CYS A 369 16.36 25.53 -8.74
C CYS A 369 14.84 25.42 -8.87
N HIS A 370 14.35 25.33 -10.10
CA HIS A 370 12.94 25.12 -10.35
C HIS A 370 12.64 23.61 -10.35
N PRO A 371 11.39 23.20 -10.04
CA PRO A 371 10.91 21.87 -10.38
C PRO A 371 11.13 21.61 -11.88
N TYR A 372 11.50 20.38 -12.24
CA TYR A 372 11.36 19.89 -13.62
C TYR A 372 9.96 20.13 -14.18
N SER A 373 9.90 20.30 -15.51
CA SER A 373 8.63 20.32 -16.24
C SER A 373 7.97 18.93 -16.23
N SER A 374 6.66 18.94 -16.50
CA SER A 374 5.86 17.73 -16.57
C SER A 374 6.22 16.79 -17.72
N ASP A 375 6.87 17.33 -18.75
CA ASP A 375 7.33 16.55 -19.90
C ASP A 375 8.51 15.64 -19.51
N ILE A 376 9.28 16.04 -18.50
CA ILE A 376 10.48 15.32 -18.03
C ILE A 376 10.09 14.30 -16.96
N THR A 377 9.32 14.74 -15.97
CA THR A 377 8.82 13.87 -14.90
C THR A 377 7.35 14.12 -14.72
N GLY A 378 6.54 13.18 -15.20
CA GLY A 378 5.08 13.30 -15.23
C GLY A 378 4.42 13.44 -13.86
N ASN A 379 5.17 13.41 -12.76
CA ASN A 379 4.73 13.56 -11.39
C ASN A 379 4.71 15.01 -10.87
N GLN A 380 5.22 15.99 -11.62
CA GLN A 380 5.25 17.39 -11.20
C GLN A 380 5.18 18.37 -12.38
N GLY A 381 4.91 19.64 -12.12
CA GLY A 381 5.02 20.69 -13.11
C GLY A 381 4.94 22.10 -12.51
N VAL A 382 5.43 23.09 -13.24
CA VAL A 382 5.38 24.51 -12.84
C VAL A 382 4.16 25.17 -13.48
N VAL A 383 3.43 25.96 -12.69
CA VAL A 383 2.33 26.78 -13.21
C VAL A 383 2.93 27.91 -14.06
N PRO A 384 2.53 28.07 -15.33
CA PRO A 384 3.08 29.10 -16.21
C PRO A 384 3.02 30.51 -15.61
N ASN A 385 4.05 31.32 -15.85
CA ASN A 385 4.15 32.71 -15.41
C ASN A 385 4.01 32.93 -13.89
N SER A 386 4.21 31.91 -13.06
CA SER A 386 4.07 32.01 -11.59
C SER A 386 5.35 32.40 -10.85
N VAL A 387 6.51 32.31 -11.51
CA VAL A 387 7.82 32.56 -10.89
C VAL A 387 7.99 34.06 -10.61
N ARG A 388 8.24 34.41 -9.35
CA ARG A 388 8.46 35.80 -8.91
C ARG A 388 9.69 35.87 -8.02
N VAL A 389 10.50 36.91 -8.19
CA VAL A 389 11.73 37.14 -7.40
C VAL A 389 11.64 38.51 -6.73
N ASN A 390 11.87 38.53 -5.43
CA ASN A 390 11.93 39.74 -4.62
C ASN A 390 13.34 39.87 -4.04
N ASP A 391 13.99 41.01 -4.31
CA ASP A 391 15.15 41.42 -3.51
C ASP A 391 14.64 42.04 -2.20
N LEU A 392 15.14 41.53 -1.08
CA LEU A 392 14.87 42.04 0.26
C LEU A 392 16.08 42.78 0.84
N THR A 393 17.16 42.89 0.07
CA THR A 393 18.39 43.61 0.43
C THR A 393 18.22 45.12 0.33
N GLY A 394 17.45 45.59 -0.66
CA GLY A 394 17.23 47.02 -0.92
C GLY A 394 18.32 47.67 -1.76
N VAL A 395 19.08 46.87 -2.53
CA VAL A 395 20.12 47.38 -3.44
C VAL A 395 19.57 47.52 -4.86
N SER A 396 19.96 48.57 -5.59
CA SER A 396 19.41 48.87 -6.92
C SER A 396 20.19 48.25 -8.09
N GLY A 397 21.28 47.54 -7.82
CA GLY A 397 22.23 47.05 -8.83
C GLY A 397 22.37 45.53 -8.92
N TYR A 398 21.35 44.76 -8.53
CA TYR A 398 21.36 43.30 -8.67
C TYR A 398 20.86 42.87 -10.06
N THR A 399 21.29 41.71 -10.54
CA THR A 399 20.79 41.10 -11.78
C THR A 399 20.00 39.85 -11.48
N ILE A 400 18.99 39.56 -12.32
CA ILE A 400 18.25 38.30 -12.32
C ILE A 400 18.47 37.65 -13.68
N GLU A 401 18.95 36.41 -13.67
CA GLU A 401 19.15 35.60 -14.85
C GLU A 401 18.34 34.31 -14.75
N HIS A 402 17.67 33.95 -15.86
CA HIS A 402 17.00 32.66 -16.00
C HIS A 402 17.87 31.77 -16.86
N LEU A 403 18.30 30.68 -16.27
CA LEU A 403 19.30 29.80 -16.84
C LEU A 403 18.76 28.37 -16.90
N HIS A 404 19.45 27.53 -17.67
CA HIS A 404 19.10 26.13 -17.82
C HIS A 404 20.34 25.26 -17.95
N LEU A 405 20.17 23.98 -17.66
CA LEU A 405 21.20 22.96 -17.81
C LEU A 405 20.59 21.68 -18.40
N ASP A 406 21.31 21.08 -19.32
CA ASP A 406 20.97 19.82 -20.00
C ASP A 406 21.85 18.71 -19.40
N PRO A 407 21.35 17.90 -18.46
CA PRO A 407 22.14 16.90 -17.74
C PRO A 407 22.74 15.89 -18.73
N ALA A 408 24.05 15.65 -18.64
CA ALA A 408 24.77 14.82 -19.60
C ALA A 408 24.52 15.18 -21.09
N GLY A 409 24.25 16.47 -21.37
CA GLY A 409 23.93 16.96 -22.71
C GLY A 409 22.53 16.59 -23.20
N ASP A 410 21.62 16.14 -22.32
CA ASP A 410 20.25 15.75 -22.65
C ASP A 410 19.28 16.96 -22.56
N PRO A 411 18.82 17.52 -23.68
CA PRO A 411 17.83 18.60 -23.67
C PRO A 411 16.44 18.14 -23.22
N GLU A 412 16.12 16.85 -23.34
CA GLU A 412 14.86 16.25 -22.88
C GLU A 412 14.85 16.06 -21.35
N ALA A 413 15.98 16.30 -20.68
CA ALA A 413 16.09 16.32 -19.23
C ALA A 413 16.46 17.72 -18.68
N ARG A 414 16.17 18.79 -19.42
CA ARG A 414 16.54 20.18 -19.07
C ARG A 414 15.97 20.62 -17.72
N GLN A 415 16.82 21.16 -16.86
CA GLN A 415 16.40 21.82 -15.62
C GLN A 415 16.61 23.33 -15.66
N TYR A 416 15.59 24.09 -15.24
CA TYR A 416 15.64 25.55 -15.14
C TYR A 416 16.03 26.04 -13.75
N TYR A 417 16.68 27.19 -13.69
CA TYR A 417 17.06 27.85 -12.44
C TYR A 417 17.04 29.38 -12.59
N THR A 418 16.87 30.05 -11.45
CA THR A 418 17.02 31.51 -11.35
C THR A 418 18.29 31.83 -10.58
N LEU A 419 19.14 32.68 -11.15
CA LEU A 419 20.32 33.22 -10.52
C LEU A 419 20.08 34.70 -10.21
N VAL A 420 20.28 35.09 -8.95
CA VAL A 420 20.30 36.49 -8.54
C VAL A 420 21.71 36.86 -8.11
N SER A 421 22.28 37.88 -8.75
CA SER A 421 23.67 38.29 -8.54
C SER A 421 23.73 39.69 -7.94
N TYR A 422 24.50 39.84 -6.87
CA TYR A 422 24.78 41.11 -6.21
C TYR A 422 26.27 41.42 -6.31
N LEU A 423 26.63 42.62 -6.73
CA LEU A 423 28.02 43.07 -6.70
C LEU A 423 28.32 43.75 -5.36
N ALA A 424 29.01 43.04 -4.46
CA ALA A 424 29.27 43.51 -3.11
C ALA A 424 30.22 44.71 -3.05
N ASP A 425 31.11 44.83 -4.05
CA ASP A 425 32.05 45.96 -4.18
C ASP A 425 31.34 47.32 -4.23
N LEU A 426 30.15 47.37 -4.83
CA LEU A 426 29.36 48.60 -4.98
C LEU A 426 28.47 48.88 -3.76
N ASN A 427 28.38 47.94 -2.82
CA ASN A 427 27.48 48.01 -1.67
C ASN A 427 28.22 47.66 -0.36
N PRO A 428 29.30 48.37 0.00
CA PRO A 428 30.17 48.00 1.13
C PRO A 428 29.48 48.10 2.50
N ASP A 429 28.40 48.88 2.60
CA ASP A 429 27.62 49.06 3.82
C ASP A 429 26.56 47.96 4.04
N VAL A 430 26.32 47.12 3.03
CA VAL A 430 25.36 46.02 3.12
C VAL A 430 25.97 44.85 3.88
N THR A 431 25.38 44.52 5.02
CA THR A 431 25.83 43.41 5.89
C THR A 431 25.11 42.09 5.62
N GLU A 432 23.99 42.14 4.91
CA GLU A 432 23.12 41.00 4.62
C GLU A 432 22.51 41.17 3.24
N TYR A 433 22.72 40.18 2.36
CA TYR A 433 22.05 40.04 1.08
C TYR A 433 20.92 39.03 1.24
N LYS A 434 19.73 39.36 0.78
CA LYS A 434 18.54 38.53 0.97
C LYS A 434 17.67 38.53 -0.28
N THR A 435 17.39 37.32 -0.78
CA THR A 435 16.50 37.11 -1.92
C THR A 435 15.40 36.14 -1.56
N GLU A 436 14.23 36.38 -2.12
CA GLU A 436 13.08 35.51 -2.03
C GLU A 436 12.54 35.15 -3.42
N LEU A 437 12.22 33.87 -3.64
CA LEU A 437 11.59 33.37 -4.85
C LEU A 437 10.26 32.68 -4.53
N PHE A 438 9.21 33.04 -5.26
CA PHE A 438 7.92 32.35 -5.27
C PHE A 438 7.75 31.57 -6.57
N ILE A 439 7.20 30.37 -6.47
CA ILE A 439 6.86 29.53 -7.61
C ILE A 439 5.60 28.72 -7.31
N LYS A 440 4.61 28.76 -8.20
CA LYS A 440 3.45 27.86 -8.10
C LYS A 440 3.74 26.61 -8.91
N TYR A 441 3.44 25.46 -8.33
CA TYR A 441 3.70 24.16 -8.93
C TYR A 441 2.59 23.19 -8.57
N TRP A 442 2.57 22.06 -9.25
CA TRP A 442 1.78 20.91 -8.87
C TRP A 442 2.65 19.67 -8.78
N THR A 443 2.25 18.74 -7.91
CA THR A 443 2.77 17.37 -7.84
C THR A 443 1.61 16.38 -8.00
N ARG A 444 1.87 15.12 -8.30
CA ARG A 444 0.86 14.04 -8.29
C ARG A 444 1.50 12.68 -8.13
N SER A 445 0.68 11.68 -7.83
CA SER A 445 1.10 10.30 -8.00
C SER A 445 1.36 9.98 -9.47
N TYR A 446 2.52 9.40 -9.76
CA TYR A 446 2.89 8.98 -11.11
C TYR A 446 3.77 7.74 -11.02
N ARG A 447 3.41 6.67 -11.72
CA ARG A 447 4.18 5.42 -11.68
C ARG A 447 3.95 4.58 -12.92
N ASN A 448 4.99 3.87 -13.33
CA ASN A 448 4.92 2.80 -14.32
C ASN A 448 4.82 1.45 -13.60
N TYR A 449 4.05 0.54 -14.18
CA TYR A 449 3.96 -0.84 -13.71
C TYR A 449 4.89 -1.69 -14.56
N ILE A 450 6.10 -1.89 -14.05
CA ILE A 450 7.19 -2.44 -14.84
C ILE A 450 7.19 -3.96 -14.76
N TYR A 451 6.99 -4.58 -15.91
CA TYR A 451 7.23 -6.00 -16.12
C TYR A 451 8.70 -6.22 -16.52
N PRO A 452 9.50 -6.97 -15.72
CA PRO A 452 10.92 -7.15 -15.99
C PRO A 452 11.26 -7.68 -17.38
N HIS A 453 10.43 -8.56 -17.96
CA HIS A 453 10.68 -9.13 -19.29
C HIS A 453 10.58 -8.10 -20.44
N LEU A 454 9.89 -6.98 -20.22
CA LEU A 454 9.78 -5.88 -21.18
C LEU A 454 10.84 -4.80 -20.96
N ALA A 455 11.59 -4.87 -19.86
CA ALA A 455 12.73 -4.01 -19.62
C ALA A 455 13.93 -4.59 -20.37
N PHE A 456 14.48 -3.84 -21.31
CA PHE A 456 15.62 -4.28 -22.12
C PHE A 456 16.66 -3.20 -22.23
N ARG A 457 17.90 -3.63 -22.36
CA ARG A 457 19.03 -2.72 -22.50
C ARG A 457 19.09 -2.18 -23.92
N ASP A 458 19.08 -0.87 -24.04
CA ASP A 458 19.42 -0.17 -25.27
C ASP A 458 20.58 0.81 -25.03
N GLY A 459 20.94 1.62 -26.03
CA GLY A 459 22.01 2.62 -25.91
C GLY A 459 21.70 3.78 -24.95
N GLY A 460 20.56 3.77 -24.26
CA GLY A 460 20.04 4.90 -23.52
C GLY A 460 19.43 5.97 -24.43
N PRO A 461 19.08 7.14 -23.86
CA PRO A 461 18.63 8.29 -24.62
C PRO A 461 19.66 8.68 -25.70
N MET A 462 19.22 8.74 -26.96
CA MET A 462 20.09 8.96 -28.11
C MET A 462 20.82 10.32 -28.02
N GLY A 463 22.13 10.32 -28.29
CA GLY A 463 22.93 11.55 -28.34
C GLY A 463 23.37 12.11 -26.99
N THR A 464 23.15 11.37 -25.90
CA THR A 464 23.48 11.80 -24.53
C THR A 464 24.79 11.21 -24.02
N HIS A 465 25.25 11.68 -22.86
CA HIS A 465 26.51 11.27 -22.24
C HIS A 465 26.34 10.55 -20.91
N TYR A 466 25.16 9.97 -20.64
CA TYR A 466 24.89 9.31 -19.35
C TYR A 466 25.80 8.11 -19.06
N LEU A 467 26.38 7.48 -20.07
CA LEU A 467 27.33 6.38 -19.92
C LEU A 467 28.79 6.83 -19.81
N LYS A 468 29.08 8.11 -20.07
CA LYS A 468 30.43 8.64 -19.89
C LYS A 468 30.73 8.75 -18.40
N ASP A 469 31.98 8.45 -18.04
CA ASP A 469 32.44 8.61 -16.65
C ASP A 469 32.38 10.07 -16.23
N ASP A 470 31.93 10.26 -14.99
CA ASP A 470 32.03 11.52 -14.28
C ASP A 470 33.22 11.39 -13.32
N SER A 471 34.38 11.92 -13.74
CA SER A 471 35.63 11.78 -12.99
C SER A 471 35.62 12.46 -11.60
N ILE A 472 34.59 13.24 -11.29
CA ILE A 472 34.40 13.87 -9.98
C ILE A 472 33.50 12.99 -9.11
N LEU A 473 32.36 12.55 -9.65
CA LEU A 473 31.34 11.82 -8.90
C LEU A 473 31.56 10.31 -8.85
N TYR A 474 32.01 9.68 -9.93
CA TYR A 474 32.03 8.21 -10.04
C TYR A 474 33.44 7.66 -10.12
N LYS A 475 34.38 8.30 -10.85
CA LYS A 475 35.76 7.82 -11.03
C LYS A 475 35.85 6.38 -11.55
N ILE A 476 34.97 6.02 -12.48
CA ILE A 476 34.91 4.68 -13.07
C ILE A 476 36.20 4.35 -13.81
N GLU A 477 36.70 5.25 -14.64
CA GLU A 477 37.91 5.02 -15.46
C GLU A 477 39.17 4.95 -14.61
N ALA A 478 39.19 5.65 -13.47
CA ALA A 478 40.35 5.70 -12.58
C ALA A 478 40.49 4.45 -11.70
N ASP A 479 39.40 3.74 -11.43
CA ASP A 479 39.36 2.59 -10.53
C ASP A 479 38.22 1.60 -10.88
N PRO A 480 38.33 0.91 -12.04
CA PRO A 480 37.32 -0.08 -12.46
C PRO A 480 37.26 -1.30 -11.54
N ALA A 481 38.38 -1.66 -10.91
CA ALA A 481 38.49 -2.85 -10.04
C ALA A 481 37.55 -2.80 -8.83
N SER A 482 37.33 -1.60 -8.26
CA SER A 482 36.36 -1.41 -7.17
C SER A 482 34.93 -1.75 -7.60
N TYR A 483 34.54 -1.39 -8.82
CA TYR A 483 33.22 -1.70 -9.38
C TYR A 483 33.11 -3.19 -9.75
N GLU A 484 34.14 -3.79 -10.34
CA GLU A 484 34.18 -5.24 -10.64
C GLU A 484 34.01 -6.07 -9.38
N GLY A 485 34.76 -5.74 -8.32
CA GLY A 485 34.66 -6.40 -7.03
C GLY A 485 33.28 -6.26 -6.42
N PHE A 486 32.67 -5.07 -6.48
CA PHE A 486 31.32 -4.82 -6.00
C PHE A 486 30.29 -5.68 -6.75
N ILE A 487 30.31 -5.71 -8.08
CA ILE A 487 29.40 -6.52 -8.89
C ILE A 487 29.56 -8.02 -8.58
N SER A 488 30.80 -8.50 -8.37
CA SER A 488 31.02 -9.88 -7.97
C SER A 488 30.33 -10.22 -6.64
N ARG A 489 30.39 -9.33 -5.65
CA ARG A 489 29.72 -9.53 -4.35
C ARG A 489 28.21 -9.51 -4.47
N VAL A 490 27.65 -8.59 -5.29
CA VAL A 490 26.22 -8.57 -5.61
C VAL A 490 25.78 -9.91 -6.18
N LYS A 491 26.51 -10.44 -7.18
CA LYS A 491 26.17 -11.72 -7.80
C LYS A 491 26.20 -12.86 -6.78
N THR A 492 27.25 -12.96 -5.97
CA THR A 492 27.35 -14.01 -4.94
C THR A 492 26.19 -13.91 -3.94
N ALA A 493 25.90 -12.71 -3.41
CA ALA A 493 24.85 -12.54 -2.42
C ALA A 493 23.45 -12.91 -2.95
N ILE A 494 23.11 -12.52 -4.18
CA ILE A 494 21.80 -12.82 -4.78
C ILE A 494 21.69 -14.32 -5.11
N ALA A 495 22.77 -14.95 -5.59
CA ALA A 495 22.79 -16.38 -5.85
C ALA A 495 22.62 -17.19 -4.57
N ASP A 496 23.32 -16.81 -3.50
CA ASP A 496 23.25 -17.48 -2.20
C ASP A 496 21.87 -17.33 -1.55
N GLU A 497 21.25 -16.15 -1.66
CA GLU A 497 19.95 -15.86 -1.03
C GLU A 497 18.78 -16.57 -1.72
N TYR A 498 18.72 -16.49 -3.06
CA TYR A 498 17.55 -16.93 -3.83
C TYR A 498 17.76 -18.24 -4.60
N ASN A 499 18.98 -18.78 -4.61
CA ASN A 499 19.35 -19.97 -5.39
C ASN A 499 19.00 -19.81 -6.89
N ILE A 500 19.29 -18.62 -7.43
CA ILE A 500 19.13 -18.27 -8.85
C ILE A 500 20.43 -17.70 -9.41
N GLU A 501 20.62 -17.76 -10.73
CA GLU A 501 21.66 -17.00 -11.39
C GLU A 501 21.24 -15.52 -11.49
N PRO A 502 21.97 -14.57 -10.87
CA PRO A 502 21.59 -13.16 -10.88
C PRO A 502 21.71 -12.57 -12.29
N ASP A 503 20.58 -12.13 -12.85
CA ASP A 503 20.57 -11.46 -14.15
C ASP A 503 21.08 -10.02 -14.03
N MET A 504 22.24 -9.76 -14.63
CA MET A 504 22.86 -8.44 -14.70
C MET A 504 22.77 -7.82 -16.11
N GLU A 505 22.19 -8.53 -17.07
CA GLU A 505 21.97 -8.05 -18.44
C GLU A 505 20.61 -7.40 -18.59
N ASN A 506 19.58 -7.95 -17.93
CA ASN A 506 18.29 -7.30 -17.82
C ASN A 506 18.40 -6.04 -16.94
N PRO A 507 18.06 -4.83 -17.45
CA PRO A 507 18.26 -3.58 -16.72
C PRO A 507 17.42 -3.48 -15.44
N TYR A 508 16.24 -4.11 -15.40
CA TYR A 508 15.43 -4.18 -14.18
C TYR A 508 16.17 -5.02 -13.14
N TRP A 509 16.50 -6.28 -13.46
CA TRP A 509 17.11 -7.19 -12.49
C TRP A 509 18.48 -6.72 -12.03
N ALA A 510 19.30 -6.19 -12.92
CA ALA A 510 20.59 -5.60 -12.57
C ALA A 510 20.45 -4.51 -11.51
N ALA A 511 19.51 -3.58 -11.71
CA ALA A 511 19.26 -2.48 -10.79
C ALA A 511 18.70 -2.97 -9.44
N VAL A 512 17.77 -3.94 -9.44
CA VAL A 512 17.21 -4.51 -8.21
C VAL A 512 18.27 -5.32 -7.43
N ASN A 513 19.09 -6.13 -8.11
CA ASN A 513 20.19 -6.89 -7.48
C ASN A 513 21.17 -5.97 -6.75
N ILE A 514 21.59 -4.88 -7.42
CA ILE A 514 22.48 -3.86 -6.84
C ILE A 514 21.81 -3.17 -5.64
N LEU A 515 20.52 -2.83 -5.75
CA LEU A 515 19.78 -2.18 -4.67
C LEU A 515 19.66 -3.08 -3.45
N GLU A 516 19.19 -4.32 -3.62
CA GLU A 516 19.00 -5.30 -2.53
C GLU A 516 20.32 -5.52 -1.78
N TYR A 517 21.41 -5.76 -2.51
CA TYR A 517 22.72 -5.88 -1.90
C TYR A 517 23.09 -4.62 -1.10
N THR A 518 22.89 -3.43 -1.68
CA THR A 518 23.28 -2.16 -1.04
C THR A 518 22.52 -1.90 0.25
N VAL A 519 21.20 -2.12 0.26
CA VAL A 519 20.36 -1.83 1.44
C VAL A 519 20.57 -2.82 2.58
N GLU A 520 21.07 -4.04 2.28
CA GLU A 520 21.35 -5.06 3.29
C GLU A 520 22.80 -5.07 3.81
N ASN A 521 23.75 -4.52 3.04
CA ASN A 521 25.18 -4.55 3.38
C ASN A 521 25.76 -3.19 3.81
N TYR A 522 25.01 -2.10 3.63
CA TYR A 522 25.38 -0.77 4.13
C TYR A 522 24.34 -0.26 5.14
N HIS A 523 24.71 0.71 5.97
CA HIS A 523 23.78 1.37 6.91
C HIS A 523 24.00 2.88 6.98
N TYR A 524 22.98 3.57 7.50
CA TYR A 524 22.98 5.02 7.67
C TYR A 524 22.79 5.42 9.14
N PRO A 525 23.81 5.27 10.02
CA PRO A 525 23.66 5.51 11.45
C PRO A 525 23.54 6.99 11.82
N VAL A 526 23.01 7.23 13.01
CA VAL A 526 22.91 8.55 13.65
C VAL A 526 23.76 8.52 14.92
N ASP A 527 24.53 9.59 15.15
CA ASP A 527 25.36 9.73 16.35
C ASP A 527 24.52 10.07 17.59
N ASN A 528 25.17 10.09 18.76
CA ASN A 528 24.51 10.38 20.03
C ASN A 528 23.91 11.79 20.14
N ALA A 529 24.29 12.71 19.25
CA ALA A 529 23.77 14.06 19.17
C ALA A 529 22.65 14.21 18.12
N GLY A 530 22.23 13.11 17.50
CA GLY A 530 21.18 13.11 16.48
C GLY A 530 21.66 13.50 15.09
N TYR A 531 22.98 13.64 14.87
CA TYR A 531 23.53 13.91 13.55
C TYR A 531 23.81 12.62 12.81
N TYR A 532 23.36 12.54 11.56
CA TYR A 532 23.70 11.44 10.68
C TYR A 532 25.22 11.30 10.55
N ALA A 533 25.73 10.08 10.71
CA ALA A 533 27.15 9.78 10.66
C ALA A 533 27.74 10.18 9.30
N THR A 534 28.73 11.07 9.33
CA THR A 534 29.53 11.47 8.16
C THR A 534 31.00 11.09 8.32
N TYR A 535 31.34 10.12 9.19
CA TYR A 535 32.46 10.35 10.10
C TYR A 535 33.70 9.44 9.93
N ASN A 536 34.84 10.03 9.52
CA ASN A 536 36.13 9.93 10.22
C ASN A 536 37.08 11.10 9.82
N PHE A 537 37.38 12.01 10.76
CA PHE A 537 38.23 13.19 10.53
C PHE A 537 39.73 12.90 10.42
N ALA A 538 40.23 11.85 11.09
CA ALA A 538 41.64 11.51 11.08
C ALA A 538 42.05 10.85 9.75
N ASP A 539 41.12 10.07 9.17
CA ASP A 539 41.38 9.20 8.02
C ASP A 539 40.74 9.70 6.71
N LYS A 540 40.09 10.87 6.73
CA LYS A 540 39.44 11.52 5.57
C LYS A 540 38.27 10.70 4.98
N ASP A 541 37.44 10.06 5.80
CA ASP A 541 36.21 9.41 5.32
C ASP A 541 35.00 10.36 5.38
N TYR A 542 34.41 10.64 4.21
CA TYR A 542 33.37 11.65 4.04
C TYR A 542 32.10 11.08 3.35
N ASN A 543 30.96 11.69 3.67
CA ASN A 543 29.66 11.48 3.00
C ASN A 543 29.70 11.81 1.48
N SER A 544 30.65 12.64 1.04
CA SER A 544 30.80 13.11 -0.35
C SER A 544 31.89 12.39 -1.15
N HIS A 545 32.23 11.16 -0.78
CA HIS A 545 33.20 10.37 -1.54
C HIS A 545 32.66 9.97 -2.92
N PRO A 546 33.50 9.97 -3.98
CA PRO A 546 33.14 9.41 -5.26
C PRO A 546 32.69 7.94 -5.14
N GLY A 547 31.85 7.53 -6.10
CA GLY A 547 31.22 6.21 -6.12
C GLY A 547 32.20 5.05 -6.00
N ASN A 548 33.39 5.13 -6.61
CA ASN A 548 34.38 4.05 -6.58
C ASN A 548 34.85 3.71 -5.16
N MET A 549 35.10 4.73 -4.32
CA MET A 549 35.54 4.49 -2.94
C MET A 549 34.41 3.90 -2.10
N LYS A 550 33.15 4.31 -2.33
CA LYS A 550 32.00 3.71 -1.66
C LYS A 550 31.74 2.28 -2.11
N ALA A 551 31.94 1.96 -3.39
CA ALA A 551 31.88 0.60 -3.92
C ALA A 551 32.99 -0.29 -3.31
N ALA A 552 34.19 0.27 -3.09
CA ALA A 552 35.29 -0.45 -2.45
C ALA A 552 35.01 -0.81 -0.98
N TYR A 553 34.31 0.03 -0.22
CA TYR A 553 34.12 -0.21 1.23
C TYR A 553 33.39 -1.50 1.57
N SER A 554 32.48 -2.00 0.73
CA SER A 554 31.84 -3.32 0.98
C SER A 554 32.78 -4.52 0.86
N LEU A 555 34.08 -4.31 0.61
CA LEU A 555 35.12 -5.32 0.80
C LEU A 555 35.42 -5.59 2.28
N ASP A 556 35.16 -4.64 3.19
CA ASP A 556 35.46 -4.81 4.60
C ASP A 556 34.37 -5.65 5.28
N ASN A 557 34.80 -6.73 5.94
CA ASN A 557 33.92 -7.56 6.77
C ASN A 557 33.57 -6.85 8.09
N ASN A 558 34.27 -5.78 8.43
CA ASN A 558 33.94 -4.92 9.55
C ASN A 558 32.74 -4.04 9.19
N TYR A 559 31.58 -4.44 9.68
CA TYR A 559 30.32 -3.77 9.40
C TYR A 559 30.32 -2.27 9.77
N VAL A 560 31.14 -1.87 10.76
CA VAL A 560 31.33 -0.46 11.19
C VAL A 560 31.83 0.45 10.06
N ASP A 561 32.53 -0.11 9.06
CA ASP A 561 33.10 0.64 7.95
C ASP A 561 32.13 0.77 6.75
N ASN A 562 31.00 0.07 6.77
CA ASN A 562 29.97 0.10 5.70
C ASN A 562 28.93 1.21 5.91
N ILE A 563 29.39 2.39 6.32
CA ILE A 563 28.55 3.57 6.58
C ILE A 563 28.35 4.38 5.31
N ILE A 564 27.09 4.63 4.99
CA ILE A 564 26.69 5.41 3.83
C ILE A 564 25.42 6.21 4.10
N ALA A 565 25.35 7.38 3.48
CA ALA A 565 24.19 8.27 3.50
C ALA A 565 23.60 8.37 2.09
N CYS A 566 22.39 8.93 1.96
CA CYS A 566 21.70 9.06 0.67
C CYS A 566 22.57 9.63 -0.48
N SER A 567 23.48 10.56 -0.20
CA SER A 567 24.42 11.10 -1.19
C SER A 567 25.41 10.06 -1.69
N GLY A 568 26.15 9.45 -0.77
CA GLY A 568 27.16 8.45 -1.08
C GLY A 568 26.54 7.23 -1.76
N THR A 569 25.34 6.82 -1.33
CA THR A 569 24.57 5.75 -1.97
C THR A 569 24.27 6.13 -3.41
N GLY A 570 23.71 7.32 -3.65
CA GLY A 570 23.34 7.72 -5.01
C GLY A 570 24.55 7.87 -5.95
N ALA A 571 25.70 8.32 -5.43
CA ALA A 571 26.94 8.35 -6.19
C ALA A 571 27.45 6.93 -6.52
N MET A 572 27.48 6.03 -5.54
CA MET A 572 27.90 4.64 -5.74
C MET A 572 27.01 3.92 -6.75
N ILE A 573 25.70 3.94 -6.54
CA ILE A 573 24.72 3.26 -7.41
C ILE A 573 24.78 3.82 -8.82
N GLY A 574 24.83 5.15 -8.96
CA GLY A 574 24.97 5.80 -10.26
C GLY A 574 26.24 5.34 -11.00
N GLY A 575 27.36 5.25 -10.29
CA GLY A 575 28.62 4.76 -10.84
C GLY A 575 28.57 3.28 -11.23
N VAL A 576 28.02 2.42 -10.36
CA VAL A 576 27.88 0.97 -10.61
C VAL A 576 26.99 0.71 -11.82
N LEU A 577 25.83 1.37 -11.90
CA LEU A 577 24.91 1.24 -13.03
C LEU A 577 25.59 1.68 -14.34
N ARG A 578 26.28 2.83 -14.34
CA ARG A 578 27.03 3.31 -15.50
C ARG A 578 28.18 2.38 -15.88
N TYR A 579 28.88 1.80 -14.91
CA TYR A 579 29.97 0.86 -15.15
C TYR A 579 29.48 -0.40 -15.88
N ILE A 580 28.35 -0.97 -15.45
CA ILE A 580 27.71 -2.08 -16.18
C ILE A 580 26.99 -1.63 -17.44
N GLY A 581 27.05 -0.32 -17.77
CA GLY A 581 26.54 0.34 -18.96
C GLY A 581 25.02 0.50 -19.02
N LEU A 582 24.41 0.77 -17.86
CA LEU A 582 23.04 1.26 -17.70
C LEU A 582 23.07 2.77 -17.44
N PRO A 583 22.39 3.59 -18.27
CA PRO A 583 22.28 5.02 -18.02
C PRO A 583 21.64 5.29 -16.65
N SER A 584 22.28 6.17 -15.86
CA SER A 584 21.78 6.57 -14.54
C SER A 584 21.94 8.07 -14.28
N MET A 585 20.94 8.67 -13.64
CA MET A 585 20.99 10.04 -13.13
C MET A 585 21.02 10.05 -11.61
N TRP A 586 21.80 10.95 -11.03
CA TRP A 586 21.78 11.22 -9.59
C TRP A 586 20.87 12.43 -9.31
N LEU A 587 19.91 12.24 -8.41
CA LEU A 587 18.83 13.18 -8.16
C LEU A 587 18.76 13.57 -6.69
N GLY A 588 18.29 14.79 -6.46
CA GLY A 588 17.88 15.29 -5.16
C GLY A 588 16.40 15.64 -5.18
N THR A 589 15.73 15.47 -4.04
CA THR A 589 14.32 15.83 -3.87
C THR A 589 14.06 16.95 -2.89
N SER A 590 12.87 17.52 -2.82
CA SER A 590 12.40 18.20 -1.61
C SER A 590 11.10 17.54 -1.20
N LYS A 591 11.04 17.10 0.06
CA LYS A 591 9.86 16.44 0.60
C LYS A 591 8.97 17.50 1.20
N GLU A 592 7.78 17.69 0.64
CA GLU A 592 6.64 18.24 1.39
C GLU A 592 6.56 17.38 2.66
N ASN A 593 6.98 17.91 3.82
CA ASN A 593 6.86 17.19 5.09
C ASN A 593 5.44 16.65 5.10
N ALA A 594 5.27 15.35 5.40
CA ALA A 594 3.95 14.72 5.35
C ALA A 594 3.01 15.64 6.13
N LEU A 595 2.16 16.35 5.40
CA LEU A 595 1.11 17.17 5.95
C LEU A 595 0.17 16.15 6.54
N SER A 596 0.47 15.69 7.75
CA SER A 596 -0.48 14.93 8.50
C SER A 596 -1.73 15.79 8.68
N GLU A 597 -2.85 15.15 8.93
CA GLU A 597 -4.08 15.80 9.33
C GLU A 597 -3.79 16.97 10.29
N GLY A 598 -4.26 18.17 9.94
CA GLY A 598 -4.16 19.37 10.79
C GLY A 598 -3.04 20.37 10.47
N TYR A 599 -2.23 20.20 9.42
CA TYR A 599 -1.21 21.22 9.06
C TYR A 599 -1.75 22.40 8.25
N PHE A 600 -2.81 22.19 7.48
CA PHE A 600 -3.55 23.27 6.86
C PHE A 600 -4.93 23.34 7.47
N GLY A 601 -5.21 24.45 8.14
CA GLY A 601 -6.50 24.73 8.75
C GLY A 601 -6.79 26.23 8.63
N PRO A 602 -7.99 26.67 9.05
CA PRO A 602 -8.37 28.08 8.96
C PRO A 602 -7.34 28.98 9.69
N GLY A 603 -6.47 29.66 8.93
CA GLY A 603 -5.43 30.55 9.44
C GLY A 603 -3.97 30.04 9.40
N LEU A 604 -3.72 28.76 9.10
CA LEU A 604 -2.38 28.20 8.92
C LEU A 604 -2.30 27.58 7.53
N ASN A 605 -1.90 28.35 6.52
CA ASN A 605 -1.82 27.87 5.14
C ASN A 605 -0.39 27.67 4.62
N GLU A 606 0.64 27.90 5.43
CA GLU A 606 2.05 27.79 5.06
C GLU A 606 2.83 26.92 6.06
N VAL A 607 3.65 25.98 5.57
CA VAL A 607 4.51 25.11 6.39
C VAL A 607 5.96 25.17 5.92
N GLN A 608 6.91 25.09 6.85
CA GLN A 608 8.33 24.95 6.51
C GLN A 608 8.64 23.52 6.04
N VAL A 609 9.37 23.42 4.93
CA VAL A 609 9.78 22.16 4.31
C VAL A 609 11.16 21.76 4.85
N SER A 610 11.44 20.47 5.05
CA SER A 610 12.76 19.99 5.49
C SER A 610 13.75 19.80 4.32
N ASN A 611 15.01 19.45 4.63
CA ASN A 611 16.02 19.14 3.62
C ASN A 611 15.67 17.84 2.87
N GLY A 612 16.07 17.79 1.60
CA GLY A 612 15.74 16.74 0.66
C GLY A 612 16.49 15.41 0.81
N HIS A 613 15.97 14.39 0.13
CA HIS A 613 16.57 13.05 0.00
C HIS A 613 17.20 12.86 -1.38
N ARG A 614 18.17 11.94 -1.50
CA ARG A 614 18.88 11.66 -2.76
C ARG A 614 18.69 10.21 -3.20
N TYR A 615 18.49 10.02 -4.49
CA TYR A 615 18.33 8.72 -5.12
C TYR A 615 18.71 8.80 -6.61
N ASN A 616 18.48 7.75 -7.38
CA ASN A 616 18.81 7.72 -8.80
C ASN A 616 17.58 7.54 -9.69
N LYS A 617 17.68 8.00 -10.95
CA LYS A 617 16.90 7.42 -12.05
C LYS A 617 17.78 6.43 -12.81
N VAL A 618 17.20 5.34 -13.29
CA VAL A 618 17.84 4.37 -14.17
C VAL A 618 16.99 4.20 -15.43
N TRP A 619 17.64 4.06 -16.57
CA TRP A 619 16.97 3.83 -17.84
C TRP A 619 16.68 2.34 -18.02
N LEU A 620 15.41 1.96 -18.14
CA LEU A 620 14.97 0.56 -18.29
C LEU A 620 14.66 0.18 -19.74
N GLY A 621 15.25 0.90 -20.70
CA GLY A 621 15.00 0.76 -22.14
C GLY A 621 13.92 1.69 -22.64
N SER A 622 13.88 1.92 -23.94
CA SER A 622 12.92 2.79 -24.63
C SER A 622 11.45 2.43 -24.43
N PHE A 623 11.15 1.22 -23.94
CA PHE A 623 9.80 0.88 -23.51
C PHE A 623 9.41 1.70 -22.28
N TYR A 624 10.12 1.54 -21.15
CA TYR A 624 9.76 2.21 -19.89
C TYR A 624 10.45 3.58 -19.67
N GLY A 625 11.58 3.85 -20.31
CA GLY A 625 12.38 5.05 -20.10
C GLY A 625 12.98 5.14 -18.68
N TRP A 626 13.01 6.37 -18.13
CA TRP A 626 13.61 6.66 -16.82
C TRP A 626 12.71 6.27 -15.64
N GLN A 627 13.24 5.45 -14.72
CA GLN A 627 12.53 4.99 -13.52
C GLN A 627 13.32 5.29 -12.24
N ASP A 628 12.62 5.61 -11.15
CA ASP A 628 13.23 6.02 -9.89
C ASP A 628 13.69 4.82 -9.04
N ILE A 629 14.88 4.90 -8.45
CA ILE A 629 15.44 3.84 -7.61
C ILE A 629 16.14 4.43 -6.38
N ASP A 630 15.73 3.98 -5.18
CA ASP A 630 16.22 4.48 -3.90
C ASP A 630 16.88 3.39 -3.05
N ALA A 631 18.16 3.16 -3.33
CA ALA A 631 18.99 2.21 -2.59
C ALA A 631 19.50 2.77 -1.24
N THR A 632 19.00 3.91 -0.75
CA THR A 632 19.49 4.46 0.52
C THR A 632 19.20 3.48 1.66
N PRO A 633 20.21 3.02 2.42
CA PRO A 633 19.97 2.09 3.52
C PRO A 633 19.15 2.71 4.64
N ARG A 634 18.61 1.86 5.51
CA ARG A 634 17.87 2.31 6.68
C ARG A 634 18.79 2.87 7.75
N VAL A 635 18.21 3.75 8.56
CA VAL A 635 18.77 4.10 9.86
C VAL A 635 18.58 2.90 10.78
N PRO A 636 19.64 2.37 11.42
CA PRO A 636 19.52 1.35 12.45
C PRO A 636 18.58 1.79 13.59
N TYR A 637 18.01 0.83 14.34
CA TYR A 637 17.22 1.17 15.52
C TYR A 637 18.12 1.73 16.62
N GLY A 638 17.84 2.95 17.09
CA GLY A 638 18.64 3.64 18.11
C GLY A 638 19.98 4.16 17.59
N ASN A 639 20.90 4.53 18.51
CA ASN A 639 22.25 5.00 18.18
C ASN A 639 23.21 3.82 17.92
N ALA A 640 22.74 2.79 17.21
CA ALA A 640 23.48 1.56 16.95
C ALA A 640 24.38 1.71 15.72
N PHE A 641 25.55 2.29 15.92
CA PHE A 641 26.56 2.56 14.89
C PHE A 641 27.26 1.28 14.38
N ASP A 642 27.14 0.16 15.09
CA ASP A 642 27.89 -1.08 14.87
C ASP A 642 26.99 -2.30 14.54
N GLN A 643 25.69 -2.09 14.29
CA GLN A 643 24.74 -3.18 14.04
C GLN A 643 24.26 -3.22 12.59
N LYS A 644 24.25 -4.44 12.02
CA LYS A 644 23.65 -4.75 10.71
C LYS A 644 22.22 -4.18 10.62
N PRO A 645 21.78 -3.64 9.46
CA PRO A 645 20.43 -3.11 9.35
C PRO A 645 19.45 -4.28 9.46
N LYS A 646 18.21 -3.96 9.85
CA LYS A 646 17.10 -4.91 9.75
C LYS A 646 17.01 -5.41 8.30
N GLU A 647 16.98 -6.73 8.08
CA GLU A 647 16.73 -7.31 6.75
C GLU A 647 15.45 -6.75 6.14
N MET A 648 15.44 -6.64 4.81
CA MET A 648 14.32 -6.04 4.08
C MET A 648 13.33 -7.10 3.61
N SER A 649 12.06 -6.85 3.88
CA SER A 649 10.96 -7.60 3.27
C SER A 649 10.74 -7.21 1.80
N GLN A 650 10.10 -8.09 1.05
CA GLN A 650 9.71 -7.82 -0.35
C GLN A 650 8.78 -6.61 -0.48
N TRP A 651 7.92 -6.36 0.52
CA TRP A 651 7.11 -5.15 0.61
C TRP A 651 7.98 -3.90 0.60
N GLU A 652 9.05 -3.89 1.38
CA GLU A 652 9.95 -2.75 1.53
C GLU A 652 10.84 -2.55 0.30
N ILE A 653 11.23 -3.63 -0.39
CA ILE A 653 11.92 -3.57 -1.68
C ILE A 653 11.03 -2.87 -2.73
N MET A 654 9.75 -3.25 -2.86
CA MET A 654 8.81 -2.56 -3.75
C MET A 654 8.63 -1.06 -3.42
N GLN A 655 8.90 -0.62 -2.18
CA GLN A 655 8.87 0.81 -1.83
C GLN A 655 10.08 1.58 -2.36
N LYS A 656 11.17 0.89 -2.68
CA LYS A 656 12.45 1.47 -3.07
C LYS A 656 12.75 1.36 -4.56
N VAL A 657 12.07 0.44 -5.25
CA VAL A 657 12.30 0.09 -6.65
C VAL A 657 11.13 0.58 -7.48
N PHE A 658 11.35 1.58 -8.34
CA PHE A 658 10.52 2.08 -9.46
C PHE A 658 9.06 2.52 -9.20
N PHE A 659 8.43 2.03 -8.14
CA PHE A 659 6.99 2.07 -7.93
C PHE A 659 6.54 3.11 -6.89
N ARG A 660 7.27 3.26 -5.77
CA ARG A 660 6.89 4.19 -4.68
C ARG A 660 8.05 5.02 -4.13
N VAL A 661 9.02 5.37 -4.97
CA VAL A 661 10.00 6.42 -4.61
C VAL A 661 9.23 7.75 -4.47
N SER A 662 8.75 8.01 -3.24
CA SER A 662 7.91 9.12 -2.77
C SER A 662 7.29 10.01 -3.86
N PRO A 663 6.09 9.67 -4.37
CA PRO A 663 5.60 10.16 -5.65
C PRO A 663 5.31 11.67 -5.71
N ALA A 664 5.10 12.34 -4.57
CA ALA A 664 4.86 13.78 -4.46
C ALA A 664 6.08 14.55 -3.92
N ARG A 665 7.25 14.39 -4.55
CA ARG A 665 8.45 15.19 -4.23
C ARG A 665 8.86 16.03 -5.43
N ILE A 666 9.39 17.21 -5.14
CA ILE A 666 10.02 18.04 -6.16
C ILE A 666 11.40 17.49 -6.45
N ILE A 667 11.67 17.10 -7.69
CA ILE A 667 12.91 16.45 -8.13
C ILE A 667 13.85 17.47 -8.79
N HIS A 668 15.15 17.31 -8.56
CA HIS A 668 16.25 18.10 -9.13
C HIS A 668 17.46 17.23 -9.51
N ASN A 669 18.24 17.63 -10.51
CA ASN A 669 19.48 16.97 -10.90
C ASN A 669 20.66 17.34 -9.99
N LEU A 670 21.63 16.43 -9.83
CA LEU A 670 22.83 16.62 -9.00
C LEU A 670 24.17 16.26 -9.70
N GLN A 671 24.22 16.13 -11.03
CA GLN A 671 25.45 15.76 -11.76
C GLN A 671 26.63 16.74 -11.58
N SER A 672 27.86 16.35 -11.92
CA SER A 672 29.06 17.18 -11.68
C SER A 672 29.02 18.52 -12.42
N GLU A 673 28.43 18.59 -13.61
CA GLU A 673 28.29 19.84 -14.34
C GLU A 673 27.41 20.84 -13.58
N PHE A 674 26.48 20.35 -12.76
CA PHE A 674 25.68 21.13 -11.82
C PHE A 674 26.48 21.42 -10.53
N TRP A 675 27.21 20.43 -10.01
CA TRP A 675 28.07 20.59 -8.84
C TRP A 675 29.17 21.64 -9.04
N ASP A 676 29.87 21.64 -10.17
CA ASP A 676 30.99 22.54 -10.44
C ASP A 676 30.53 23.98 -10.62
N LYS A 677 29.43 24.20 -11.34
CA LYS A 677 28.87 25.53 -11.58
C LYS A 677 28.27 26.17 -10.34
N LEU A 678 27.78 25.37 -9.41
CA LEU A 678 27.03 25.86 -8.25
C LEU A 678 27.84 25.74 -6.94
N HIS A 679 28.47 24.59 -6.69
CA HIS A 679 29.06 24.22 -5.39
C HIS A 679 30.58 24.47 -5.24
N VAL A 680 31.37 24.61 -6.31
CA VAL A 680 32.83 24.87 -6.18
C VAL A 680 33.16 26.13 -5.36
N PRO A 681 32.45 27.26 -5.49
CA PRO A 681 32.68 28.42 -4.63
C PRO A 681 32.32 28.15 -3.15
N PHE A 682 31.36 27.26 -2.90
CA PHE A 682 30.89 26.85 -1.57
C PHE A 682 31.91 25.94 -0.84
N ARG A 683 32.62 25.05 -1.56
CA ARG A 683 33.66 24.14 -1.03
C ARG A 683 34.76 24.87 -0.25
N ASN A 684 35.09 26.10 -0.65
CA ASN A 684 36.14 26.90 -0.03
C ASN A 684 35.73 27.48 1.35
N VAL A 685 34.43 27.65 1.62
CA VAL A 685 33.90 28.03 2.95
C VAL A 685 33.88 26.81 3.88
N CYS A 686 33.52 25.64 3.34
CA CYS A 686 33.28 24.41 4.10
C CYS A 686 34.54 23.73 4.67
N ARG A 687 35.75 24.10 4.21
CA ARG A 687 37.02 23.50 4.65
C ARG A 687 37.24 23.53 6.18
N ASN A 688 36.61 24.49 6.88
CA ASN A 688 36.76 24.71 8.31
C ASN A 688 35.50 24.40 9.14
N SER A 689 34.39 23.94 8.55
CA SER A 689 33.08 23.80 9.23
C SER A 689 32.20 22.67 8.66
N VAL A 690 32.79 21.48 8.52
CA VAL A 690 32.28 20.34 7.73
C VAL A 690 30.90 19.83 8.21
N ASN A 691 30.60 19.85 9.51
CA ASN A 691 29.31 19.37 10.06
C ASN A 691 28.11 20.28 9.69
N THR A 692 28.36 21.54 9.31
CA THR A 692 27.30 22.48 8.88
C THR A 692 27.02 22.46 7.37
N CYS A 693 27.83 21.73 6.58
CA CYS A 693 27.64 21.62 5.14
C CYS A 693 26.52 20.61 4.77
N GLY A 694 26.16 19.71 5.69
CA GLY A 694 24.95 18.86 5.57
C GLY A 694 23.63 19.64 5.72
N SER A 695 23.69 20.90 6.20
CA SER A 695 22.52 21.77 6.35
C SER A 695 22.08 22.42 5.04
N CYS A 696 22.87 22.29 3.96
CA CYS A 696 22.60 22.96 2.69
C CYS A 696 21.59 22.19 1.82
N ARG A 697 20.62 22.94 1.30
CA ARG A 697 19.61 22.51 0.35
C ARG A 697 20.15 22.72 -1.04
N TYR A 698 20.41 21.66 -1.81
CA TYR A 698 20.99 21.80 -3.17
C TYR A 698 20.09 22.55 -4.16
N ASN A 699 18.80 22.71 -3.86
CA ASN A 699 17.90 23.56 -4.63
C ASN A 699 17.97 25.05 -4.26
N LEU A 700 18.69 25.41 -3.20
CA LEU A 700 18.94 26.77 -2.75
C LEU A 700 20.42 26.95 -2.47
N LEU A 701 21.11 27.76 -3.27
CA LEU A 701 22.55 27.93 -3.04
C LEU A 701 22.96 29.40 -3.02
N GLY A 702 23.51 29.81 -1.87
CA GLY A 702 24.29 31.03 -1.75
C GLY A 702 25.76 30.72 -2.03
N SER A 703 26.33 31.35 -3.06
CA SER A 703 27.74 31.20 -3.44
C SER A 703 28.41 32.56 -3.61
N TYR A 704 29.74 32.57 -3.55
CA TYR A 704 30.53 33.80 -3.43
C TYR A 704 31.77 33.72 -4.30
N GLU A 705 32.09 34.81 -5.01
CA GLU A 705 33.38 34.91 -5.71
C GLU A 705 34.56 34.91 -4.73
N TYR A 706 34.40 35.59 -3.58
CA TYR A 706 35.37 35.61 -2.49
C TYR A 706 34.76 35.08 -1.18
N PRO A 707 34.71 33.74 -1.00
CA PRO A 707 34.11 33.04 0.13
C PRO A 707 34.51 33.53 1.53
N ILE A 708 35.75 34.01 1.69
CA ILE A 708 36.28 34.48 2.97
C ILE A 708 35.48 35.66 3.56
N HIS A 709 34.81 36.43 2.70
CA HIS A 709 34.04 37.60 3.07
C HIS A 709 32.63 37.32 3.59
N PHE A 710 32.18 36.07 3.56
CA PHE A 710 30.80 35.70 3.85
C PHE A 710 30.71 34.50 4.78
N ARG A 711 29.62 34.44 5.54
CA ARG A 711 29.23 33.23 6.29
C ARG A 711 28.50 32.26 5.36
N LEU A 712 28.33 31.01 5.81
CA LEU A 712 27.41 30.08 5.13
C LEU A 712 26.02 30.72 5.01
N SER A 713 25.41 30.61 3.83
CA SER A 713 24.10 31.19 3.55
C SER A 713 23.02 30.51 4.40
N GLY A 714 22.12 31.29 4.99
CA GLY A 714 20.87 30.79 5.56
C GLY A 714 19.87 30.47 4.45
N GLN A 715 19.11 29.39 4.60
CA GLN A 715 18.19 28.90 3.57
C GLN A 715 16.86 28.50 4.21
N VAL A 716 15.77 28.99 3.66
CA VAL A 716 14.41 28.64 4.11
C VAL A 716 13.55 28.29 2.92
N MET A 717 12.74 27.25 3.05
CA MET A 717 11.73 26.88 2.09
C MET A 717 10.41 26.63 2.80
N ARG A 718 9.34 27.21 2.26
CA ARG A 718 7.98 27.04 2.75
C ARG A 718 7.06 26.65 1.60
N ILE A 719 6.04 25.87 1.91
CA ILE A 719 4.98 25.48 0.97
C ILE A 719 3.66 26.01 1.52
N ARG A 720 2.85 26.57 0.64
CA ARG A 720 1.52 27.09 0.93
C ARG A 720 0.45 26.35 0.14
N GLY A 721 -0.64 25.97 0.81
CA GLY A 721 -1.83 25.43 0.17
C GLY A 721 -2.54 26.48 -0.69
N MET A 722 -3.12 26.06 -1.82
CA MET A 722 -3.76 26.96 -2.78
C MET A 722 -5.26 26.71 -2.98
N GLN A 723 -5.76 25.55 -2.57
CA GLN A 723 -7.12 25.09 -2.83
C GLN A 723 -7.68 24.51 -1.54
N PHE A 724 -8.86 24.98 -1.12
CA PHE A 724 -9.49 24.56 0.14
C PHE A 724 -10.99 24.32 -0.06
N ILE A 725 -11.47 23.29 0.62
CA ILE A 725 -12.87 23.07 0.97
C ILE A 725 -13.07 23.69 2.36
N GLU A 726 -14.18 24.38 2.55
CA GLU A 726 -14.55 25.02 3.81
C GLU A 726 -16.06 24.87 4.04
N ASN A 727 -16.49 25.08 5.28
CA ASN A 727 -17.91 25.12 5.66
C ASN A 727 -18.64 23.83 5.25
N VAL A 728 -18.01 22.68 5.50
CA VAL A 728 -18.66 21.38 5.32
C VAL A 728 -19.83 21.28 6.29
N ASP A 729 -21.00 20.91 5.77
CA ASP A 729 -22.20 20.73 6.58
C ASP A 729 -23.05 19.56 6.06
N ILE A 730 -23.92 19.05 6.92
CA ILE A 730 -24.78 17.91 6.63
C ILE A 730 -26.16 18.07 7.25
N GLU A 731 -27.19 17.92 6.41
CA GLU A 731 -28.58 17.82 6.83
C GLU A 731 -29.06 16.38 6.63
N VAL A 732 -29.55 15.73 7.69
CA VAL A 732 -30.04 14.35 7.66
C VAL A 732 -31.54 14.33 7.96
N ASP A 733 -32.32 13.74 7.06
CA ASP A 733 -33.77 13.55 7.25
C ASP A 733 -34.10 12.34 8.15
N GLU A 734 -35.38 12.15 8.46
CA GLU A 734 -35.85 11.02 9.28
C GLU A 734 -35.63 9.64 8.63
N ALA A 735 -35.57 9.59 7.29
CA ALA A 735 -35.27 8.39 6.52
C ALA A 735 -33.76 8.13 6.39
N LYS A 736 -32.93 8.93 7.06
CA LYS A 736 -31.46 8.90 6.99
C LYS A 736 -30.91 9.18 5.58
N ASN A 737 -31.65 9.89 4.73
CA ASN A 737 -31.05 10.53 3.56
C ASN A 737 -30.34 11.80 4.02
N ALA A 738 -29.10 11.96 3.59
CA ALA A 738 -28.28 13.11 3.94
C ALA A 738 -28.01 13.96 2.71
N ILE A 739 -28.13 15.28 2.86
CA ILE A 739 -27.60 16.27 1.93
C ILE A 739 -26.34 16.85 2.56
N ILE A 740 -25.22 16.67 1.89
CA ILE A 740 -23.92 17.16 2.30
C ILE A 740 -23.62 18.38 1.46
N THR A 741 -23.16 19.48 2.07
CA THR A 741 -22.82 20.73 1.38
C THR A 741 -21.43 21.22 1.78
N TRP A 742 -20.80 22.00 0.91
CA TRP A 742 -19.48 22.59 1.16
C TRP A 742 -19.25 23.84 0.31
N GLN A 743 -18.23 24.63 0.66
CA GLN A 743 -17.77 25.78 -0.11
C GLN A 743 -16.32 25.59 -0.57
N LYS A 744 -15.97 26.21 -1.69
CA LYS A 744 -14.60 26.21 -2.22
C LYS A 744 -13.96 27.58 -2.07
N THR A 745 -12.73 27.62 -1.57
CA THR A 745 -11.89 28.83 -1.52
C THR A 745 -10.52 28.56 -2.14
N GLY A 746 -9.85 29.61 -2.66
CA GLY A 746 -8.55 29.50 -3.32
C GLY A 746 -8.62 29.37 -4.85
N GLU A 747 -7.53 28.92 -5.46
CA GLU A 747 -7.29 28.92 -6.91
C GLU A 747 -7.72 27.59 -7.56
N TRP A 748 -9.02 27.28 -7.52
CA TRP A 748 -9.58 26.05 -8.10
C TRP A 748 -9.60 26.04 -9.63
N GLU A 749 -9.54 27.22 -10.26
CA GLU A 749 -9.46 27.37 -11.73
C GLU A 749 -8.18 26.77 -12.33
N GLN A 750 -7.16 26.50 -11.51
CA GLN A 750 -5.95 25.80 -11.94
C GLN A 750 -6.17 24.29 -12.15
N ASP A 751 -7.29 23.73 -11.67
CA ASP A 751 -7.59 22.29 -11.72
C ASP A 751 -9.08 21.98 -11.80
N GLU A 752 -9.72 22.42 -12.90
CA GLU A 752 -11.15 22.25 -13.12
C GLU A 752 -11.59 20.78 -13.18
N ASP A 753 -10.71 19.85 -13.56
CA ASP A 753 -11.04 18.42 -13.65
C ASP A 753 -10.92 17.68 -12.31
N SER A 754 -10.57 18.39 -11.23
CA SER A 754 -10.40 17.77 -9.92
C SER A 754 -11.68 17.15 -9.37
N LYS A 755 -11.49 16.12 -8.55
CA LYS A 755 -12.56 15.36 -7.90
C LYS A 755 -12.48 15.48 -6.40
N LEU A 756 -13.62 15.28 -5.75
CA LEU A 756 -13.77 15.28 -4.31
C LEU A 756 -14.17 13.87 -3.83
N THR A 757 -13.70 13.53 -2.64
CA THR A 757 -14.13 12.36 -1.87
C THR A 757 -14.76 12.80 -0.56
N ILE A 758 -15.84 12.12 -0.19
CA ILE A 758 -16.60 12.32 1.04
C ILE A 758 -16.42 11.10 1.92
N ILE A 759 -15.90 11.32 3.13
CA ILE A 759 -15.57 10.28 4.09
C ILE A 759 -16.39 10.48 5.36
N LEU A 760 -16.92 9.38 5.89
CA LEU A 760 -17.60 9.33 7.16
C LEU A 760 -16.77 8.52 8.15
N GLU A 761 -16.48 9.09 9.32
CA GLU A 761 -15.76 8.42 10.40
C GLU A 761 -16.64 8.31 11.64
N LYS A 762 -16.74 7.12 12.25
CA LYS A 762 -17.46 6.94 13.53
C LYS A 762 -16.56 7.29 14.73
N GLN A 763 -17.10 7.99 15.72
CA GLN A 763 -16.42 8.22 17.00
C GLN A 763 -16.37 6.92 17.82
N CYS A 764 -15.17 6.44 18.13
CA CYS A 764 -14.95 5.33 19.05
C CYS A 764 -15.03 5.81 20.51
N LEU A 765 -15.84 5.11 21.31
CA LEU A 765 -15.95 5.36 22.75
C LEU A 765 -14.98 4.46 23.53
N VAL A 766 -14.51 4.94 24.69
CA VAL A 766 -13.52 4.24 25.55
C VAL A 766 -13.95 2.82 25.94
N ALA A 767 -15.26 2.55 25.98
CA ALA A 767 -15.83 1.23 26.28
C ALA A 767 -15.57 0.17 25.19
N GLU A 768 -15.18 0.57 23.97
CA GLU A 768 -15.02 -0.32 22.81
C GLU A 768 -13.58 -0.87 22.65
N LYS A 769 -12.73 -0.78 23.70
CA LYS A 769 -11.29 -1.14 23.64
C LYS A 769 -10.50 -0.43 22.52
N CYS A 770 -10.97 0.72 22.07
CA CYS A 770 -10.31 1.56 21.06
C CYS A 770 -9.78 2.85 21.71
N TYR A 771 -8.67 3.39 21.20
CA TYR A 771 -8.21 4.72 21.61
C TYR A 771 -9.29 5.77 21.25
N PRO A 772 -9.62 6.73 22.14
CA PRO A 772 -10.67 7.72 21.88
C PRO A 772 -10.37 8.55 20.63
N GLY A 773 -11.36 8.71 19.74
CA GLY A 773 -11.23 9.47 18.49
C GLY A 773 -12.14 8.93 17.37
N PHE A 774 -12.06 9.54 16.18
CA PHE A 774 -12.68 9.04 14.96
C PHE A 774 -11.76 8.00 14.29
N LYS A 775 -12.29 6.83 13.90
CA LYS A 775 -11.46 5.69 13.44
C LYS A 775 -12.03 4.91 12.25
N ASN A 776 -13.32 4.60 12.27
CA ASN A 776 -13.93 3.76 11.22
C ASN A 776 -14.34 4.63 10.04
N ALA A 777 -13.42 4.82 9.10
CA ALA A 777 -13.63 5.59 7.88
C ALA A 777 -14.37 4.77 6.81
N VAL A 778 -15.43 5.32 6.25
CA VAL A 778 -16.14 4.80 5.07
C VAL A 778 -16.22 5.90 4.02
N VAL A 779 -15.91 5.57 2.77
CA VAL A 779 -16.10 6.50 1.65
C VAL A 779 -17.59 6.48 1.26
N LEU A 780 -18.30 7.57 1.53
CA LEU A 780 -19.71 7.73 1.16
C LEU A 780 -19.89 8.01 -0.34
N ALA A 781 -18.96 8.77 -0.91
CA ALA A 781 -18.90 9.07 -2.33
C ALA A 781 -17.47 9.44 -2.73
N SER A 782 -17.10 9.07 -3.95
CA SER A 782 -15.84 9.43 -4.60
C SER A 782 -16.11 9.82 -6.06
N GLY A 783 -15.13 10.46 -6.70
CA GLY A 783 -15.22 10.94 -8.06
C GLY A 783 -16.20 12.10 -8.26
N VAL A 784 -16.54 12.83 -7.19
CA VAL A 784 -17.48 13.95 -7.24
C VAL A 784 -16.80 15.12 -7.95
N PRO A 785 -17.33 15.64 -9.08
CA PRO A 785 -16.70 16.77 -9.78
C PRO A 785 -16.57 17.99 -8.86
N CYS A 786 -15.42 18.66 -8.87
CA CYS A 786 -15.17 19.79 -7.97
C CYS A 786 -16.13 20.97 -8.19
N GLN A 787 -16.86 21.03 -9.30
CA GLN A 787 -17.88 22.05 -9.55
C GLN A 787 -19.13 21.87 -8.68
N GLN A 788 -19.35 20.68 -8.13
CA GLN A 788 -20.45 20.47 -7.21
C GLN A 788 -20.15 21.10 -5.85
N GLU A 789 -21.19 21.60 -5.20
CA GLU A 789 -21.16 22.17 -3.85
C GLU A 789 -22.06 21.38 -2.88
N SER A 790 -22.69 20.31 -3.38
CA SER A 790 -23.50 19.41 -2.57
C SER A 790 -23.63 18.01 -3.20
N ILE A 791 -23.94 17.01 -2.37
CA ILE A 791 -24.29 15.64 -2.79
C ILE A 791 -25.31 15.01 -1.84
N SER A 792 -26.17 14.14 -2.38
CA SER A 792 -27.10 13.34 -1.57
C SER A 792 -26.59 11.91 -1.40
N VAL A 793 -26.61 11.40 -0.18
CA VAL A 793 -26.19 10.04 0.19
C VAL A 793 -27.16 9.38 1.16
N SER A 794 -27.21 8.05 1.19
CA SER A 794 -28.00 7.30 2.17
C SER A 794 -27.13 6.86 3.34
N LEU A 795 -27.59 7.15 4.56
CA LEU A 795 -26.95 6.74 5.80
C LEU A 795 -27.72 5.61 6.52
N VAL A 796 -28.64 4.94 5.83
CA VAL A 796 -29.53 3.93 6.43
C VAL A 796 -28.77 2.79 7.10
N GLN A 797 -27.65 2.34 6.51
CA GLN A 797 -26.82 1.27 7.06
C GLN A 797 -26.04 1.64 8.34
N PHE A 798 -25.96 2.93 8.69
CA PHE A 798 -25.16 3.37 9.83
C PHE A 798 -25.99 3.47 11.11
N GLU A 799 -25.41 2.98 12.21
CA GLU A 799 -25.99 3.04 13.55
C GLU A 799 -26.01 4.48 14.09
N GLY A 800 -26.89 4.75 15.06
CA GLY A 800 -26.89 6.03 15.75
C GLY A 800 -25.58 6.26 16.50
N GLY A 801 -25.09 7.51 16.49
CA GLY A 801 -23.81 7.86 17.10
C GLY A 801 -23.26 9.20 16.62
N ASN A 802 -22.09 9.56 17.11
CA ASN A 802 -21.37 10.74 16.65
C ASN A 802 -20.45 10.38 15.49
N TYR A 803 -20.51 11.17 14.44
CA TYR A 803 -19.73 10.97 13.23
C TYR A 803 -19.00 12.25 12.85
N ARG A 804 -17.84 12.09 12.23
CA ARG A 804 -17.14 13.13 11.50
C ARG A 804 -17.35 12.90 10.02
N LEU A 805 -17.75 13.94 9.31
CA LEU A 805 -17.87 13.96 7.87
C LEU A 805 -16.81 14.87 7.29
N THR A 806 -15.96 14.32 6.43
CA THR A 806 -14.86 15.05 5.79
C THR A 806 -15.10 15.12 4.29
N VAL A 807 -15.02 16.33 3.72
CA VAL A 807 -15.00 16.55 2.27
C VAL A 807 -13.62 17.06 1.89
N LYS A 808 -12.98 16.42 0.91
CA LYS A 808 -11.63 16.80 0.46
C LYS A 808 -11.43 16.48 -1.01
N LYS A 809 -10.46 17.14 -1.63
CA LYS A 809 -9.96 16.75 -2.96
C LYS A 809 -9.39 15.34 -2.92
N GLU A 810 -9.65 14.57 -3.96
CA GLU A 810 -9.04 13.26 -4.15
C GLU A 810 -7.50 13.36 -4.11
N ASP A 811 -6.88 12.37 -3.47
CA ASP A 811 -5.45 12.27 -3.18
C ASP A 811 -4.81 13.40 -2.33
N ASP A 812 -5.50 14.51 -2.04
CA ASP A 812 -4.93 15.67 -1.34
C ASP A 812 -5.61 16.00 0.01
N GLN A 813 -5.03 15.47 1.10
CA GLN A 813 -5.51 15.70 2.47
C GLN A 813 -5.47 17.17 2.91
N ALA A 814 -4.64 17.99 2.27
CA ALA A 814 -4.46 19.41 2.60
C ALA A 814 -5.66 20.30 2.28
N THR A 815 -6.56 19.80 1.42
CA THR A 815 -7.64 20.58 0.84
C THR A 815 -8.96 20.41 1.60
N GLY A 816 -9.03 19.47 2.53
CA GLY A 816 -10.28 19.06 3.15
C GLY A 816 -10.67 19.85 4.39
N ASP A 817 -11.96 19.88 4.66
CA ASP A 817 -12.56 20.35 5.91
C ASP A 817 -13.55 19.29 6.42
N ASP A 818 -13.90 19.38 7.69
CA ASP A 818 -14.77 18.41 8.35
C ASP A 818 -15.85 19.05 9.22
N CYS A 819 -16.97 18.33 9.37
CA CYS A 819 -17.98 18.64 10.37
C CYS A 819 -18.25 17.42 11.25
N ILE A 820 -18.68 17.67 12.48
CA ILE A 820 -19.11 16.63 13.41
C ILE A 820 -20.61 16.75 13.60
N PHE A 821 -21.33 15.64 13.41
CA PHE A 821 -22.78 15.57 13.58
C PHE A 821 -23.19 14.30 14.33
N GLN A 822 -24.41 14.31 14.87
CA GLN A 822 -24.99 13.15 15.54
C GLN A 822 -26.05 12.50 14.64
N LEU A 823 -25.84 11.25 14.27
CA LEU A 823 -26.84 10.45 13.56
C LEU A 823 -27.82 9.87 14.59
N LYS A 824 -29.12 10.16 14.40
CA LYS A 824 -30.17 9.58 15.25
C LYS A 824 -30.25 8.07 15.03
N GLY A 825 -30.33 7.31 16.12
CA GLY A 825 -30.62 5.88 16.05
C GLY A 825 -32.02 5.64 15.49
N THR A 826 -32.24 4.49 14.86
CA THR A 826 -33.57 4.04 14.47
C THR A 826 -34.34 3.72 15.75
N SER A 827 -35.14 4.67 16.25
CA SER A 827 -36.04 4.42 17.36
C SER A 827 -37.21 3.58 16.88
N THR A 828 -37.19 2.27 17.11
CA THR A 828 -38.44 1.50 17.21
C THR A 828 -39.08 1.78 18.55
N HIS A 829 -39.48 3.03 18.78
CA HIS A 829 -40.45 3.40 19.79
C HIS A 829 -41.13 4.66 19.27
N ALA A 830 -42.45 4.54 19.07
CA ALA A 830 -43.31 5.66 18.75
C ALA A 830 -43.12 6.78 19.78
N GLU A 831 -43.26 8.02 19.33
CA GLU A 831 -43.26 9.21 20.16
C GLU A 831 -44.09 9.02 21.43
N GLU A 832 -43.50 9.23 22.60
CA GLU A 832 -44.24 9.68 23.76
C GLU A 832 -43.41 10.70 24.54
N MET A 833 -43.98 11.91 24.62
CA MET A 833 -43.52 13.00 25.48
C MET A 833 -43.55 12.56 26.95
N GLY A 834 -42.43 12.69 27.66
CA GLY A 834 -42.41 12.66 29.12
C GLY A 834 -41.00 12.53 29.67
N GLU A 835 -40.53 13.52 30.42
CA GLU A 835 -39.31 13.40 31.23
C GLU A 835 -39.50 12.27 32.28
N GLU A 836 -38.80 11.14 32.13
CA GLU A 836 -38.84 10.06 33.12
C GLU A 836 -38.05 10.43 34.39
N LYS A 837 -38.75 10.46 35.52
CA LYS A 837 -38.14 10.46 36.85
C LYS A 837 -37.67 9.04 37.18
N PRO A 838 -36.38 8.82 37.51
CA PRO A 838 -35.90 7.49 37.88
C PRO A 838 -36.52 7.02 39.21
N CYS A 839 -37.23 5.89 39.21
CA CYS A 839 -37.70 5.20 40.42
C CYS A 839 -36.52 4.83 41.33
N ARG A 840 -36.60 5.19 42.60
CA ARG A 840 -35.67 4.92 43.71
C ARG A 840 -36.33 3.96 44.69
N VAL A 841 -35.54 3.05 45.27
CA VAL A 841 -35.98 2.13 46.32
C VAL A 841 -35.11 2.32 47.56
N TYR A 842 -35.73 2.57 48.71
CA TYR A 842 -35.04 2.90 49.96
C TYR A 842 -35.86 2.48 51.21
N PRO A 843 -35.22 2.13 52.35
CA PRO A 843 -33.79 1.95 52.50
C PRO A 843 -33.31 0.70 51.73
N ASN A 844 -32.07 0.74 51.28
CA ASN A 844 -31.40 -0.40 50.66
C ASN A 844 -29.91 -0.33 51.05
N PRO A 845 -29.43 -1.09 52.05
CA PRO A 845 -30.06 -2.29 52.63
C PRO A 845 -31.32 -2.01 53.47
N THR A 846 -32.18 -3.01 53.66
CA THR A 846 -33.44 -2.95 54.42
C THR A 846 -33.54 -4.09 55.44
N ASP A 847 -34.32 -3.91 56.51
CA ASP A 847 -34.60 -4.96 57.51
C ASP A 847 -35.99 -5.60 57.33
N GLY A 848 -36.60 -5.47 56.14
CA GLY A 848 -37.91 -6.03 55.82
C GLY A 848 -38.78 -5.11 55.00
N ARG A 849 -38.85 -3.81 55.29
CA ARG A 849 -39.77 -2.89 54.61
C ARG A 849 -39.05 -1.88 53.72
N ILE A 850 -39.39 -1.87 52.43
CA ILE A 850 -38.87 -0.91 51.44
C ILE A 850 -39.92 0.12 51.03
N TYR A 851 -39.45 1.30 50.63
CA TYR A 851 -40.22 2.37 50.03
C TYR A 851 -39.75 2.63 48.60
N PHE A 852 -40.63 3.11 47.73
CA PHE A 852 -40.28 3.46 46.35
C PHE A 852 -41.07 4.68 45.86
N ASP A 853 -40.44 5.57 45.10
CA ASP A 853 -41.06 6.80 44.56
C ASP A 853 -41.58 6.58 43.13
N HIS A 854 -42.53 5.66 42.98
CA HIS A 854 -43.23 5.41 41.72
C HIS A 854 -44.74 5.25 41.92
N GLU A 855 -45.52 5.89 41.05
CA GLU A 855 -46.98 5.81 41.08
C GLU A 855 -47.48 4.63 40.23
N ASN A 856 -48.74 4.23 40.46
CA ASN A 856 -49.46 3.25 39.63
C ASN A 856 -48.80 1.86 39.49
N VAL A 857 -48.05 1.40 40.50
CA VAL A 857 -47.51 0.04 40.53
C VAL A 857 -48.65 -0.95 40.75
N THR A 858 -48.93 -1.77 39.74
CA THR A 858 -50.02 -2.76 39.73
C THR A 858 -49.57 -4.13 40.19
N ARG A 859 -48.28 -4.45 40.08
CA ARG A 859 -47.70 -5.71 40.52
C ARG A 859 -46.23 -5.54 40.86
N VAL A 860 -45.75 -6.25 41.87
CA VAL A 860 -44.32 -6.37 42.15
C VAL A 860 -43.94 -7.83 42.27
N GLU A 861 -42.98 -8.23 41.48
CA GLU A 861 -42.41 -9.58 41.51
C GLU A 861 -41.02 -9.54 42.12
N ILE A 862 -40.72 -10.52 42.95
CA ILE A 862 -39.47 -10.62 43.69
C ILE A 862 -38.76 -11.89 43.22
N TYR A 863 -37.54 -11.71 42.73
CA TYR A 863 -36.69 -12.75 42.17
C TYR A 863 -35.47 -12.98 43.06
N ASP A 864 -34.98 -14.22 43.08
CA ASP A 864 -33.62 -14.51 43.53
C ASP A 864 -32.58 -14.09 42.48
N LEU A 865 -31.29 -14.20 42.83
CA LEU A 865 -30.19 -13.88 41.92
C LEU A 865 -30.05 -14.84 40.74
N THR A 866 -30.74 -15.99 40.75
CA THR A 866 -30.76 -16.93 39.62
C THR A 866 -31.88 -16.63 38.62
N GLY A 867 -32.74 -15.65 38.91
CA GLY A 867 -33.87 -15.27 38.07
C GLY A 867 -35.14 -16.09 38.33
N CYS A 868 -35.20 -16.86 39.41
CA CYS A 868 -36.41 -17.57 39.83
C CYS A 868 -37.34 -16.64 40.63
N ILE A 869 -38.64 -16.63 40.32
CA ILE A 869 -39.65 -15.87 41.06
C ILE A 869 -39.86 -16.51 42.43
N ILE A 870 -39.60 -15.74 43.48
CA ILE A 870 -39.83 -16.14 44.87
C ILE A 870 -41.25 -15.76 45.30
N SER A 871 -41.71 -14.57 44.92
CA SER A 871 -43.04 -14.08 45.27
C SER A 871 -43.53 -13.06 44.24
N SER A 872 -44.85 -12.98 44.09
CA SER A 872 -45.52 -11.99 43.24
C SER A 872 -46.65 -11.35 44.04
N LEU A 873 -46.52 -10.05 44.29
CA LEU A 873 -47.47 -9.25 45.04
C LEU A 873 -48.31 -8.44 44.04
N ASN A 874 -49.63 -8.58 44.09
CA ASN A 874 -50.55 -7.81 43.23
C ASN A 874 -51.03 -6.56 43.98
N GLY A 875 -51.03 -5.42 43.29
CA GLY A 875 -51.34 -4.09 43.79
C GLY A 875 -52.78 -3.63 43.52
N PRO A 876 -53.08 -2.33 43.69
CA PRO A 876 -52.13 -1.22 43.57
C PRO A 876 -51.24 -1.01 44.80
N PHE A 877 -49.95 -0.74 44.58
CA PHE A 877 -49.01 -0.32 45.61
C PHE A 877 -48.67 1.16 45.42
N SER A 878 -48.74 1.92 46.51
CA SER A 878 -48.29 3.30 46.56
C SER A 878 -47.21 3.43 47.65
N GLY A 879 -45.94 3.41 47.22
CA GLY A 879 -44.86 3.92 48.03
C GLY A 879 -44.16 2.94 48.98
N SER A 880 -44.67 1.73 49.26
CA SER A 880 -43.97 0.75 50.09
C SER A 880 -44.41 -0.70 49.89
N ILE A 881 -43.49 -1.63 50.17
CA ILE A 881 -43.70 -3.09 50.17
C ILE A 881 -43.00 -3.72 51.38
N ASP A 882 -43.63 -4.75 51.94
CA ASP A 882 -43.08 -5.54 53.03
C ASP A 882 -42.49 -6.87 52.53
N LEU A 883 -41.20 -7.03 52.74
CA LEU A 883 -40.36 -8.17 52.42
C LEU A 883 -39.91 -8.93 53.68
N SER A 884 -40.41 -8.58 54.87
CA SER A 884 -39.97 -9.17 56.16
C SER A 884 -40.13 -10.70 56.24
N ASN A 885 -40.96 -11.28 55.37
CA ASN A 885 -41.20 -12.72 55.31
C ASN A 885 -40.17 -13.48 54.45
N LEU A 886 -39.22 -12.78 53.83
CA LEU A 886 -38.13 -13.37 53.06
C LEU A 886 -36.87 -13.52 53.94
N PRO A 887 -36.06 -14.58 53.74
CA PRO A 887 -34.77 -14.71 54.41
C PRO A 887 -33.83 -13.54 54.07
N GLY A 888 -32.91 -13.19 54.97
CA GLY A 888 -31.84 -12.22 54.66
C GLY A 888 -31.04 -12.62 53.42
N GLY A 889 -30.85 -11.70 52.48
CA GLY A 889 -30.27 -11.99 51.16
C GLY A 889 -30.45 -10.87 50.13
N GLN A 890 -29.94 -11.10 48.91
CA GLN A 890 -30.11 -10.17 47.79
C GLN A 890 -31.25 -10.61 46.88
N TYR A 891 -32.12 -9.67 46.53
CA TYR A 891 -33.29 -9.89 45.69
C TYR A 891 -33.35 -8.87 44.56
N ILE A 892 -34.01 -9.25 43.47
CA ILE A 892 -34.37 -8.35 42.37
C ILE A 892 -35.88 -8.13 42.41
N LEU A 893 -36.32 -6.89 42.60
CA LEU A 893 -37.72 -6.51 42.49
C LEU A 893 -38.00 -5.97 41.10
N ARG A 894 -39.09 -6.47 40.51
CA ARG A 894 -39.66 -6.00 39.25
C ARG A 894 -41.01 -5.36 39.51
N PHE A 895 -41.05 -4.04 39.46
CA PHE A 895 -42.26 -3.23 39.56
C PHE A 895 -42.92 -3.16 38.18
N ILE A 896 -44.20 -3.52 38.10
CA ILE A 896 -44.97 -3.53 36.87
C ILE A 896 -46.09 -2.51 37.03
N THR A 897 -46.11 -1.51 36.16
CA THR A 897 -47.18 -0.53 36.03
C THR A 897 -48.02 -0.87 34.79
N SER A 898 -49.05 -0.06 34.50
CA SER A 898 -49.79 -0.19 33.25
C SER A 898 -48.99 0.21 32.01
N LEU A 899 -47.88 0.93 32.18
CA LEU A 899 -47.11 1.54 31.08
C LEU A 899 -45.73 0.91 30.91
N GLU A 900 -45.11 0.45 32.00
CA GLU A 900 -43.71 0.03 31.98
C GLU A 900 -43.39 -1.04 33.03
N THR A 901 -42.16 -1.56 32.95
CA THR A 901 -41.60 -2.51 33.91
C THR A 901 -40.24 -2.02 34.39
N ILE A 902 -40.14 -1.75 35.70
CA ILE A 902 -38.94 -1.20 36.34
C ILE A 902 -38.32 -2.27 37.22
N THR A 903 -36.99 -2.43 37.15
CA THR A 903 -36.27 -3.44 37.96
C THR A 903 -35.27 -2.78 38.91
N LYS A 904 -35.25 -3.21 40.18
CA LYS A 904 -34.36 -2.71 41.23
C LYS A 904 -33.84 -3.83 42.11
N LYS A 905 -32.56 -3.76 42.47
CA LYS A 905 -31.92 -4.68 43.40
C LYS A 905 -32.12 -4.21 44.84
N VAL A 906 -32.47 -5.12 45.75
CA VAL A 906 -32.60 -4.86 47.20
C VAL A 906 -31.80 -5.87 48.01
N LEU A 907 -31.11 -5.39 49.04
CA LEU A 907 -30.41 -6.18 50.04
C LEU A 907 -31.22 -6.21 51.34
N LEU A 908 -31.70 -7.38 51.73
CA LEU A 908 -32.43 -7.62 52.98
C LEU A 908 -31.44 -8.14 54.04
N ASN A 909 -31.30 -7.43 55.15
CA ASN A 909 -30.47 -7.85 56.28
C ASN A 909 -31.13 -9.01 57.07
N LEU A 910 -30.32 -9.76 57.82
CA LEU A 910 -30.74 -10.90 58.64
C LEU A 910 -31.51 -10.47 59.90
#